data_AF-A0A842R700-F1
#
_entry.id   AF-A0A842R700-F1
#
_cell.length_a   1.000
_cell.length_b   1.000
_cell.length_c   1.000
_cell.angle_alpha   90.00
_cell.angle_beta   90.00
_cell.angle_gamma   90.00
#
_symmetry.space_group_name_H-M   'P 1'
#
loop_
_entity.id
_entity.type
_entity.pdbx_description
1 polymer ?
#
loop_
_entity_poly.entity_id
_entity_poly.type
_entity_poly.pdbx_seq_one_letter_code
_entity_poly.pdbx_strand_id
1 'polypeptide(L)'
;MKKVIGKKNKQTNDENSLSKLQSQKGKPKKRTQAFFEWLGNFIVKRYKLILIIALISCAAAIYPAIKLQDELKYNDAEFLPQNIESKYGNALLDEQFPTNISRESTLIILDSINSISSEDNIEYIQTLTEKIYDHFDEQNDTAKIARIDSVLSVFEQYNASYWAGKDTIEELLYNLLISNVTSVHEQMYQIEAEFETLWNQIAGLYTMTWWNFSRTYYFGRYCTDLFLTGPADSIYESIYNYTNFSEGFGISPDYIDFVYNMIMNNLDNTSHINDQIVSGFAFQITNTTIYQELGHPENYTEVLYPQVVNYYNNWTAIFDSQFTNQNISVVNGTHLNENLYNFSSSQQIYLSQSFVLNNLTQINSTIFLDLDFKNLVIERIASSIAFTDFRSLAKEALGFNNNQLNQLENTVSSLIPSLLRRNYELDGPLTKSKIIEFSHNVTDQLMAIILEIDPPPQTIDDIPKMLSMWVLSEDSKSALITIQYDVHSFPTTSERELALQEADAWIGDLAHQLLDDLALHKTAEVYHTGEIYIQESLTTLSENDAKKIDIIAVVLVTVILIGIFCSLIAPLVPLVSIGISIAISFALLFWIAQAMDVHYLSTLILTVISMGAGVDYCIFLYSRYHEELEKGQNKEEAVKTAVKFAGESVFHSGLTVLVGFGALIIPDFPLIRIMGISMSIGIIFSIISALLVVPSLLMLLDQAVFWPKTLQTILRPQKWFKKKKKNEDSDNFLGSPPDPLSDESIIEGQSYYHKRTKNDNQLKTSAQKEGLTLRFGRFITRNGVIFFVISLVIFAPFVYFAVTMDTSTDFLSMLPEDFEAQEASDILDEKMAFGNPIAVKVLFYKTNASPLDPESLYQTERICLELLKRSHVKTIRTTVRPLGSLPVPYSNPEGLSYYREIISTFIGKDNQSFFMEIYLDLSPYSKEASNFVKMLPGFLNNKITSLNLTNLAGELYTTGVAREFYEMKMVTDNAYPIVIPVVIVGVYLILFFLFGSYFTPIRLILTIGMSIVFTLALLNLIFGIGLSAVLFWLLPIMLFSILMGLGLDYDIFLVTRIKEYAELGMSDKEAISHALEHTGTIITSCGLVMAAAFSSLLFSNLWHLRELGFAFTISILLDATFVRLVLVPSIMVLFERVNWLGPPQLQKIRRNPIVTEIMGTLGSYHGVTIYSKPLKEALEKVVETSLDESAAKEALLTRLISTIESSLGYTLNDSIRNALNQSLTKILSSLDSQDTLNQEFHDD
;
A
#
# COMPACT_ATOMS: atom_id res chain seq x y z
N MET A 1 56.09 8.73 23.31
CA MET A 1 57.56 8.90 23.35
C MET A 1 57.97 10.14 22.57
N LYS A 2 58.96 10.91 23.08
CA LYS A 2 59.63 12.06 22.43
C LYS A 2 58.80 13.32 22.12
N LYS A 3 58.29 13.98 23.15
CA LYS A 3 58.24 15.46 23.22
C LYS A 3 57.88 15.83 24.65
N VAL A 4 58.88 16.28 25.40
CA VAL A 4 58.90 17.20 26.55
C VAL A 4 60.14 16.83 27.37
N ILE A 5 61.31 17.04 26.77
CA ILE A 5 62.55 17.32 27.49
C ILE A 5 62.87 18.75 27.10
N GLY A 6 62.82 19.67 28.06
CA GLY A 6 63.22 21.05 27.78
C GLY A 6 62.70 22.08 28.78
N LYS A 7 63.16 22.03 30.03
CA LYS A 7 63.67 23.22 30.73
C LYS A 7 64.35 22.85 32.04
N LYS A 8 65.67 23.11 32.05
CA LYS A 8 66.57 23.11 33.19
C LYS A 8 66.27 24.29 34.14
N ASN A 9 66.57 24.04 35.41
CA ASN A 9 67.11 24.94 36.44
C ASN A 9 66.25 26.11 36.97
N LYS A 10 65.72 25.91 38.18
CA LYS A 10 65.96 26.84 39.30
C LYS A 10 65.87 26.08 40.64
N GLN A 11 66.98 26.04 41.37
CA GLN A 11 67.04 25.67 42.78
C GLN A 11 66.42 26.78 43.62
N THR A 12 65.51 26.42 44.54
CA THR A 12 65.37 27.05 45.86
C THR A 12 64.73 26.03 46.80
N ASN A 13 65.34 25.91 47.98
CA ASN A 13 64.95 25.08 49.12
C ASN A 13 63.46 25.23 49.46
N ASP A 14 62.80 24.11 49.77
CA ASP A 14 61.75 24.06 50.79
C ASP A 14 61.54 22.61 51.26
N GLU A 15 61.79 22.38 52.55
CA GLU A 15 61.65 21.13 53.31
C GLU A 15 60.20 20.63 53.46
N ASN A 16 59.29 20.99 52.55
CA ASN A 16 57.88 20.64 52.58
C ASN A 16 57.45 19.57 51.55
N SER A 17 58.41 18.81 51.02
CA SER A 17 58.16 17.80 49.99
C SER A 17 58.22 16.34 50.47
N LEU A 18 58.80 16.06 51.65
CA LEU A 18 58.83 14.69 52.22
C LEU A 18 57.53 14.30 52.94
N SER A 19 56.79 15.26 53.51
CA SER A 19 55.46 15.01 54.10
C SER A 19 54.35 14.82 53.05
N LYS A 20 54.57 15.28 51.81
CA LYS A 20 53.64 15.06 50.69
C LYS A 20 53.85 13.72 49.96
N LEU A 21 55.05 13.14 50.03
CA LEU A 21 55.35 11.83 49.42
C LEU A 21 54.96 10.63 50.31
N GLN A 22 54.75 10.82 51.62
CA GLN A 22 54.25 9.77 52.51
C GLN A 22 52.71 9.64 52.55
N SER A 23 51.97 10.55 51.90
CA SER A 23 50.49 10.47 51.80
C SER A 23 49.98 9.70 50.56
N GLN A 24 50.87 9.21 49.70
CA GLN A 24 50.52 8.51 48.44
C GLN A 24 51.05 7.08 48.39
N LYS A 25 50.71 6.25 49.38
CA LYS A 25 50.71 4.79 49.25
C LYS A 25 49.44 4.19 49.83
N GLY A 26 48.29 4.69 49.36
CA GLY A 26 47.01 4.00 49.50
C GLY A 26 46.82 3.03 48.34
N LYS A 27 46.69 1.73 48.64
CA LYS A 27 46.29 0.64 47.72
C LYS A 27 45.10 1.07 46.81
N PRO A 28 44.95 0.54 45.59
CA PRO A 28 43.92 0.98 44.67
C PRO A 28 42.53 0.62 45.23
N LYS A 29 41.87 1.58 45.88
CA LYS A 29 40.42 1.51 46.14
C LYS A 29 39.70 1.46 44.80
N LYS A 30 38.68 0.61 44.67
CA LYS A 30 37.87 0.44 43.45
C LYS A 30 37.50 1.81 42.86
N ARG A 31 37.99 2.07 41.64
CA ARG A 31 37.83 3.35 40.93
C ARG A 31 36.35 3.75 40.76
N THR A 32 35.43 2.78 40.70
CA THR A 32 33.97 2.98 40.59
C THR A 32 33.30 3.40 41.91
N GLN A 33 33.61 2.75 43.04
CA GLN A 33 33.03 3.14 44.34
C GLN A 33 33.49 4.53 44.79
N ALA A 34 34.70 4.93 44.39
CA ALA A 34 35.20 6.28 44.62
C ALA A 34 34.37 7.35 43.87
N PHE A 35 33.83 7.03 42.68
CA PHE A 35 32.99 7.94 41.91
C PHE A 35 31.64 8.19 42.59
N PHE A 36 30.92 7.15 42.98
CA PHE A 36 29.61 7.31 43.62
C PHE A 36 29.69 7.95 45.01
N GLU A 37 30.77 7.69 45.75
CA GLU A 37 31.04 8.38 47.02
C GLU A 37 31.35 9.87 46.82
N TRP A 38 32.11 10.21 45.77
CA TRP A 38 32.30 11.60 45.36
C TRP A 38 30.98 12.26 44.93
N LEU A 39 30.16 11.56 44.15
CA LEU A 39 28.88 12.04 43.65
C LEU A 39 27.90 12.35 44.79
N GLY A 40 27.78 11.45 45.77
CA GLY A 40 26.95 11.68 46.96
C GLY A 40 27.40 12.91 47.76
N ASN A 41 28.71 13.09 47.94
CA ASN A 41 29.26 14.29 48.60
C ASN A 41 29.00 15.57 47.79
N PHE A 42 29.12 15.50 46.47
CA PHE A 42 28.84 16.61 45.57
C PHE A 42 27.37 17.04 45.65
N ILE A 43 26.44 16.08 45.63
CA ILE A 43 24.99 16.33 45.71
C ILE A 43 24.63 17.01 47.03
N VAL A 44 25.06 16.46 48.17
CA VAL A 44 24.76 17.06 49.49
C VAL A 44 25.26 18.51 49.58
N LYS A 45 26.42 18.82 48.99
CA LYS A 45 27.00 20.17 49.01
C LYS A 45 26.31 21.16 48.06
N ARG A 46 25.72 20.68 46.96
CA ARG A 46 25.23 21.52 45.84
C ARG A 46 23.79 21.22 45.39
N TYR A 47 22.98 20.52 46.19
CA TYR A 47 21.62 20.08 45.79
C TYR A 47 20.73 21.20 45.25
N LYS A 48 20.75 22.41 45.83
CA LYS A 48 19.98 23.56 45.33
C LYS A 48 20.41 23.99 43.92
N LEU A 49 21.72 23.99 43.66
CA LEU A 49 22.26 24.33 42.34
C LEU A 49 21.87 23.27 41.31
N ILE A 50 21.93 21.98 41.69
CA ILE A 50 21.52 20.87 40.83
C ILE A 50 20.05 21.00 40.43
N LEU A 51 19.17 21.32 41.39
CA LEU A 51 17.74 21.54 41.09
C LEU A 51 17.49 22.78 40.23
N ILE A 52 18.22 23.87 40.44
CA ILE A 52 18.13 25.06 39.58
C ILE A 52 18.56 24.72 38.15
N ILE A 53 19.67 23.99 37.98
CA ILE A 53 20.13 23.54 36.66
C ILE A 53 19.07 22.64 36.01
N ALA A 54 18.53 21.67 36.75
CA ALA A 54 17.50 20.77 36.24
C ALA A 54 16.22 21.52 35.81
N LEU A 55 15.79 22.52 36.58
CA LEU A 55 14.65 23.37 36.24
C LEU A 55 14.92 24.26 35.02
N ILE A 56 16.12 24.82 34.90
CA ILE A 56 16.52 25.61 33.71
C ILE A 56 16.58 24.71 32.47
N SER A 57 17.17 23.52 32.59
CA SER A 57 17.21 22.54 31.50
C SER A 57 15.81 22.10 31.09
N CYS A 58 14.91 21.86 32.06
CA CYS A 58 13.51 21.57 31.78
C CYS A 58 12.81 22.73 31.07
N ALA A 59 12.96 23.97 31.57
CA ALA A 59 12.37 25.15 30.94
C ALA A 59 12.87 25.36 29.50
N ALA A 60 14.16 25.13 29.24
CA ALA A 60 14.73 25.19 27.90
C ALA A 60 14.25 24.04 26.98
N ALA A 61 13.89 22.90 27.57
CA ALA A 61 13.42 21.71 26.85
C ALA A 61 11.93 21.76 26.49
N ILE A 62 11.09 22.52 27.20
CA ILE A 62 9.64 22.57 26.97
C ILE A 62 9.28 22.99 25.55
N TYR A 63 9.89 24.07 25.03
CA TYR A 63 9.59 24.55 23.68
C TYR A 63 9.87 23.52 22.58
N PRO A 64 11.10 22.97 22.45
CA PRO A 64 11.37 21.94 21.45
C PRO A 64 10.59 20.64 21.71
N ALA A 65 10.30 20.29 22.97
CA ALA A 65 9.49 19.12 23.29
C ALA A 65 8.03 19.24 22.80
N ILE A 66 7.42 20.42 22.89
CA ILE A 66 6.08 20.66 22.35
C ILE A 66 6.13 20.63 20.81
N LYS A 67 7.13 21.29 20.22
CA LYS A 67 7.29 21.35 18.76
C LYS A 67 7.61 20.00 18.11
N LEU A 68 8.10 19.02 18.88
CA LEU A 68 8.29 17.65 18.39
C LEU A 68 7.00 17.05 17.84
N GLN A 69 5.82 17.39 18.39
CA GLN A 69 4.55 16.82 17.94
C GLN A 69 4.27 17.14 16.47
N ASP A 70 4.69 18.31 15.99
CA ASP A 70 4.50 18.77 14.61
C ASP A 70 5.44 18.04 13.61
N GLU A 71 6.48 17.36 14.11
CA GLU A 71 7.52 16.70 13.30
C GLU A 71 7.36 15.16 13.32
N LEU A 72 6.33 14.63 13.99
CA LEU A 72 6.11 13.19 14.08
C LEU A 72 5.51 12.64 12.79
N LYS A 73 6.03 11.49 12.37
CA LYS A 73 5.49 10.69 11.27
C LYS A 73 4.66 9.53 11.79
N TYR A 74 3.57 9.24 11.08
CA TYR A 74 2.59 8.20 11.44
C TYR A 74 2.50 7.08 10.40
N ASN A 75 3.01 7.31 9.19
CA ASN A 75 3.01 6.31 8.14
C ASN A 75 4.23 5.38 8.28
N ASP A 76 3.98 4.09 8.53
CA ASP A 76 5.04 3.08 8.66
C ASP A 76 5.82 2.85 7.35
N ALA A 77 5.18 3.01 6.19
CA ALA A 77 5.81 2.81 4.88
C ALA A 77 6.93 3.83 4.61
N GLU A 78 6.85 5.03 5.18
CA GLU A 78 7.93 6.04 5.08
C GLU A 78 9.26 5.51 5.67
N PHE A 79 9.17 4.66 6.69
CA PHE A 79 10.31 4.08 7.40
C PHE A 79 10.90 2.84 6.72
N LEU A 80 10.45 2.49 5.51
CA LEU A 80 11.11 1.48 4.71
C LEU A 80 12.53 1.91 4.29
N PRO A 81 13.53 1.03 4.43
CA PRO A 81 14.89 1.26 3.92
C PRO A 81 14.90 1.68 2.45
N GLN A 82 15.82 2.61 2.10
CA GLN A 82 15.89 3.19 0.74
C GLN A 82 16.32 2.20 -0.34
N ASN A 83 16.95 1.07 0.04
CA ASN A 83 17.46 0.04 -0.87
C ASN A 83 16.43 -1.01 -1.27
N ILE A 84 15.17 -0.81 -0.91
CA ILE A 84 14.08 -1.77 -1.13
C ILE A 84 13.45 -1.58 -2.52
N GLU A 85 13.00 -2.69 -3.10
CA GLU A 85 12.47 -2.75 -4.47
C GLU A 85 11.21 -1.89 -4.65
N SER A 86 10.24 -1.95 -3.71
CA SER A 86 9.02 -1.12 -3.79
C SER A 86 9.30 0.37 -3.79
N LYS A 87 10.15 0.85 -2.88
CA LYS A 87 10.49 2.28 -2.74
C LYS A 87 11.22 2.80 -3.98
N TYR A 88 12.16 2.02 -4.52
CA TYR A 88 12.84 2.36 -5.77
C TYR A 88 11.91 2.29 -6.98
N GLY A 89 11.07 1.25 -7.05
CA GLY A 89 10.06 1.07 -8.10
C GLY A 89 9.04 2.20 -8.10
N ASN A 90 8.57 2.64 -6.93
CA ASN A 90 7.67 3.79 -6.78
C ASN A 90 8.33 5.09 -7.24
N ALA A 91 9.59 5.33 -6.86
CA ALA A 91 10.33 6.51 -7.31
C ALA A 91 10.50 6.53 -8.85
N LEU A 92 10.79 5.37 -9.46
CA LEU A 92 10.88 5.25 -10.93
C LEU A 92 9.52 5.44 -11.60
N LEU A 93 8.45 4.92 -11.01
CA LEU A 93 7.09 5.13 -11.52
C LEU A 93 6.74 6.63 -11.52
N ASP A 94 7.10 7.38 -10.47
CA ASP A 94 6.88 8.83 -10.40
C ASP A 94 7.72 9.61 -11.41
N GLU A 95 8.97 9.18 -11.64
CA GLU A 95 9.86 9.84 -12.58
C GLU A 95 9.39 9.65 -14.03
N GLN A 96 9.13 8.39 -14.40
CA GLN A 96 8.93 7.98 -15.80
C GLN A 96 7.50 8.17 -16.29
N PHE A 97 6.49 8.05 -15.44
CA PHE A 97 5.10 8.11 -15.87
C PHE A 97 4.45 9.43 -15.41
N PRO A 98 3.98 10.28 -16.33
CA PRO A 98 3.28 11.51 -15.96
C PRO A 98 1.88 11.19 -15.41
N THR A 99 1.59 11.68 -14.19
CA THR A 99 0.34 12.00 -13.44
C THR A 99 -1.04 11.46 -13.77
N ASN A 100 -1.31 10.86 -14.93
CA ASN A 100 -2.61 10.22 -15.21
C ASN A 100 -2.75 8.84 -14.54
N ILE A 101 -1.79 8.47 -13.69
CA ILE A 101 -1.90 7.35 -12.77
C ILE A 101 -2.11 8.00 -11.40
N SER A 102 -3.32 8.46 -11.12
CA SER A 102 -3.65 8.93 -9.76
C SER A 102 -3.40 7.77 -8.80
N ARG A 103 -2.28 7.84 -8.07
CA ARG A 103 -1.98 6.92 -6.96
C ARG A 103 -2.94 7.14 -5.81
N GLU A 104 -3.33 8.39 -5.67
CA GLU A 104 -4.15 8.94 -4.63
C GLU A 104 -5.51 9.20 -5.25
N SER A 105 -6.48 8.37 -4.89
CA SER A 105 -7.86 8.54 -5.27
C SER A 105 -8.74 8.45 -4.05
N THR A 106 -9.66 9.38 -3.92
CA THR A 106 -10.76 9.25 -2.96
C THR A 106 -11.72 8.19 -3.49
N LEU A 107 -12.02 7.19 -2.66
CA LEU A 107 -12.97 6.14 -3.01
C LEU A 107 -14.22 6.32 -2.18
N ILE A 108 -15.35 6.51 -2.86
CA ILE A 108 -16.67 6.54 -2.24
C ILE A 108 -17.45 5.34 -2.75
N ILE A 109 -18.06 4.59 -1.85
CA ILE A 109 -18.93 3.47 -2.16
C ILE A 109 -20.34 3.86 -1.78
N LEU A 110 -21.26 3.78 -2.73
CA LEU A 110 -22.69 3.88 -2.49
C LEU A 110 -23.26 2.47 -2.50
N ASP A 111 -23.78 1.98 -1.38
CA ASP A 111 -24.43 0.68 -1.26
C ASP A 111 -25.93 0.86 -1.05
N SER A 112 -26.75 0.41 -2.01
CA SER A 112 -28.19 0.63 -2.01
C SER A 112 -29.00 -0.67 -1.97
N ILE A 113 -30.17 -0.62 -1.34
CA ILE A 113 -31.16 -1.70 -1.39
C ILE A 113 -31.74 -1.83 -2.81
N ASN A 114 -31.89 -0.68 -3.48
CA ASN A 114 -32.41 -0.56 -4.84
C ASN A 114 -31.28 -0.63 -5.88
N SER A 115 -31.63 -0.76 -7.16
CA SER A 115 -30.63 -0.65 -8.22
C SER A 115 -29.99 0.74 -8.21
N ILE A 116 -28.69 0.83 -8.48
CA ILE A 116 -27.99 2.10 -8.68
C ILE A 116 -28.62 2.92 -9.81
N SER A 117 -29.31 2.27 -10.76
CA SER A 117 -30.07 2.92 -11.84
C SER A 117 -31.37 3.61 -11.39
N SER A 118 -31.73 3.58 -10.10
CA SER A 118 -32.89 4.33 -9.58
C SER A 118 -32.66 5.84 -9.60
N GLU A 119 -33.72 6.62 -9.83
CA GLU A 119 -33.70 8.09 -9.91
C GLU A 119 -32.99 8.74 -8.71
N ASP A 120 -33.32 8.31 -7.49
CA ASP A 120 -32.72 8.81 -6.24
C ASP A 120 -31.19 8.61 -6.17
N ASN A 121 -30.70 7.44 -6.60
CA ASN A 121 -29.27 7.11 -6.59
C ASN A 121 -28.51 7.86 -7.70
N ILE A 122 -29.13 8.06 -8.86
CA ILE A 122 -28.57 8.87 -9.95
C ILE A 122 -28.48 10.34 -9.52
N GLU A 123 -29.54 10.88 -8.88
CA GLU A 123 -29.55 12.24 -8.33
C GLU A 123 -28.42 12.44 -7.32
N TYR A 124 -28.19 11.46 -6.44
CA TYR A 124 -27.06 11.50 -5.50
C TYR A 124 -25.70 11.55 -6.23
N ILE A 125 -25.44 10.64 -7.16
CA ILE A 125 -24.15 10.58 -7.88
C ILE A 125 -23.93 11.87 -8.68
N GLN A 126 -24.96 12.37 -9.35
CA GLN A 126 -24.90 13.60 -10.14
C GLN A 126 -24.65 14.82 -9.25
N THR A 127 -25.42 14.98 -8.17
CA THR A 127 -25.26 16.12 -7.24
C THR A 127 -23.89 16.10 -6.55
N LEU A 128 -23.40 14.92 -6.17
CA LEU A 128 -22.05 14.76 -5.62
C LEU A 128 -21.00 15.20 -6.63
N THR A 129 -21.10 14.71 -7.87
CA THR A 129 -20.15 15.05 -8.94
C THR A 129 -20.15 16.55 -9.25
N GLU A 130 -21.33 17.17 -9.37
CA GLU A 130 -21.48 18.61 -9.63
C GLU A 130 -20.89 19.46 -8.49
N LYS A 131 -21.24 19.18 -7.23
CA LYS A 131 -20.71 19.93 -6.07
C LYS A 131 -19.19 19.80 -5.93
N ILE A 132 -18.63 18.63 -6.27
CA ILE A 132 -17.18 18.42 -6.29
C ILE A 132 -16.54 19.31 -7.36
N TYR A 133 -17.03 19.26 -8.61
CA TYR A 133 -16.48 20.12 -9.68
C TYR A 133 -16.61 21.62 -9.35
N ASP A 134 -17.78 22.06 -8.87
CA ASP A 134 -18.01 23.46 -8.50
C ASP A 134 -17.03 23.93 -7.41
N HIS A 135 -16.75 23.11 -6.40
CA HIS A 135 -15.83 23.46 -5.33
C HIS A 135 -14.41 23.67 -5.83
N PHE A 136 -13.87 22.72 -6.61
CA PHE A 136 -12.49 22.74 -7.05
C PHE A 136 -12.24 23.66 -8.26
N ASP A 137 -13.27 23.98 -9.06
CA ASP A 137 -13.18 24.97 -10.14
C ASP A 137 -13.36 26.42 -9.64
N GLU A 138 -14.25 26.70 -8.68
CA GLU A 138 -14.52 28.07 -8.20
C GLU A 138 -13.45 28.59 -7.23
N GLN A 139 -12.89 27.76 -6.35
CA GLN A 139 -11.97 28.22 -5.30
C GLN A 139 -10.54 28.46 -5.76
N ASN A 140 -10.20 28.19 -7.02
CA ASN A 140 -8.83 28.23 -7.52
C ASN A 140 -7.91 27.39 -6.60
N ASP A 141 -8.44 26.23 -6.20
CA ASP A 141 -7.92 25.43 -5.13
C ASP A 141 -6.59 24.77 -5.52
N THR A 142 -5.77 24.41 -4.52
CA THR A 142 -4.43 23.87 -4.78
C THR A 142 -4.47 22.46 -5.37
N ALA A 143 -5.47 21.66 -4.98
CA ALA A 143 -5.78 20.36 -5.57
C ALA A 143 -6.72 20.53 -6.77
N LYS A 144 -6.25 20.18 -7.97
CA LYS A 144 -7.13 20.10 -9.15
C LYS A 144 -7.62 18.68 -9.32
N ILE A 145 -8.87 18.51 -9.71
CA ILE A 145 -9.40 17.19 -10.06
C ILE A 145 -9.01 16.88 -11.50
N ALA A 146 -8.36 15.73 -11.69
CA ALA A 146 -8.02 15.21 -13.01
C ALA A 146 -9.25 14.55 -13.65
N ARG A 147 -9.94 13.68 -12.90
CA ARG A 147 -11.10 12.92 -13.40
C ARG A 147 -11.94 12.37 -12.25
N ILE A 148 -13.25 12.25 -12.47
CA ILE A 148 -14.17 11.51 -11.58
C ILE A 148 -14.71 10.31 -12.36
N ASP A 149 -14.35 9.10 -11.92
CA ASP A 149 -14.89 7.87 -12.49
C ASP A 149 -16.08 7.41 -11.63
N SER A 150 -17.27 7.45 -12.21
CA SER A 150 -18.52 7.00 -11.62
C SER A 150 -19.32 6.25 -12.68
N VAL A 151 -20.42 5.63 -12.27
CA VAL A 151 -21.27 4.87 -13.20
C VAL A 151 -21.83 5.80 -14.28
N LEU A 152 -22.12 7.04 -13.88
CA LEU A 152 -22.60 8.09 -14.77
C LEU A 152 -21.52 8.55 -15.75
N SER A 153 -20.28 8.77 -15.30
CA SER A 153 -19.22 9.20 -16.22
C SER A 153 -18.83 8.11 -17.22
N VAL A 154 -18.86 6.83 -16.82
CA VAL A 154 -18.70 5.71 -17.75
C VAL A 154 -19.85 5.64 -18.76
N PHE A 155 -21.10 5.86 -18.31
CA PHE A 155 -22.26 5.91 -19.19
C PHE A 155 -22.13 7.04 -20.22
N GLU A 156 -21.81 8.26 -19.77
CA GLU A 156 -21.66 9.43 -20.62
C GLU A 156 -20.50 9.27 -21.61
N GLN A 157 -19.35 8.75 -21.17
CA GLN A 157 -18.21 8.52 -22.04
C GLN A 157 -18.53 7.46 -23.11
N TYR A 158 -19.23 6.39 -22.72
CA TYR A 158 -19.68 5.37 -23.66
C TYR A 158 -20.69 5.95 -24.66
N ASN A 159 -21.66 6.73 -24.19
CA ASN A 159 -22.66 7.38 -25.04
C ASN A 159 -22.00 8.41 -26.00
N ALA A 160 -21.06 9.22 -25.53
CA ALA A 160 -20.31 10.15 -26.35
C ALA A 160 -19.46 9.43 -27.41
N SER A 161 -18.78 8.34 -27.02
CA SER A 161 -18.01 7.50 -27.95
C SER A 161 -18.91 6.84 -28.99
N TYR A 162 -20.10 6.40 -28.58
CA TYR A 162 -21.12 5.86 -29.46
C TYR A 162 -21.52 6.89 -30.52
N TRP A 163 -21.88 8.11 -30.13
CA TRP A 163 -22.24 9.18 -31.07
C TRP A 163 -21.07 9.63 -31.94
N ALA A 164 -19.87 9.79 -31.40
CA ALA A 164 -18.69 10.14 -32.19
C ALA A 164 -18.36 9.07 -33.25
N GLY A 165 -18.55 7.80 -32.91
CA GLY A 165 -18.46 6.70 -33.87
C GLY A 165 -19.50 6.83 -34.97
N LYS A 166 -20.76 7.13 -34.62
CA LYS A 166 -21.83 7.36 -35.60
C LYS A 166 -21.57 8.57 -36.48
N ASP A 167 -21.07 9.68 -35.95
CA ASP A 167 -20.69 10.89 -36.73
C ASP A 167 -19.58 10.57 -37.73
N THR A 168 -18.56 9.81 -37.30
CA THR A 168 -17.48 9.36 -38.18
C THR A 168 -18.01 8.48 -39.30
N ILE A 169 -18.96 7.59 -38.98
CA ILE A 169 -19.62 6.74 -39.96
C ILE A 169 -20.48 7.56 -40.91
N GLU A 170 -21.23 8.54 -40.41
CA GLU A 170 -22.01 9.46 -41.23
C GLU A 170 -21.10 10.16 -42.24
N GLU A 171 -19.94 10.64 -41.81
CA GLU A 171 -18.93 11.27 -42.68
C GLU A 171 -18.36 10.29 -43.72
N LEU A 172 -17.97 9.07 -43.30
CA LEU A 172 -17.46 8.03 -44.20
C LEU A 172 -18.52 7.59 -45.21
N LEU A 173 -19.76 7.44 -44.76
CA LEU A 173 -20.91 7.06 -45.57
C LEU A 173 -21.24 8.16 -46.58
N TYR A 174 -21.27 9.41 -46.13
CA TYR A 174 -21.44 10.57 -46.99
C TYR A 174 -20.35 10.66 -48.06
N ASN A 175 -19.08 10.45 -47.68
CA ASN A 175 -17.94 10.46 -48.62
C ASN A 175 -18.00 9.30 -49.62
N LEU A 176 -18.35 8.09 -49.16
CA LEU A 176 -18.60 6.93 -50.04
C LEU A 176 -19.75 7.20 -51.00
N LEU A 177 -20.85 7.75 -50.50
CA LEU A 177 -22.02 8.09 -51.31
C LEU A 177 -21.68 9.16 -52.33
N ILE A 178 -20.94 10.22 -52.00
CA ILE A 178 -20.52 11.21 -53.00
C ILE A 178 -19.66 10.58 -54.08
N SER A 179 -18.68 9.75 -53.72
CA SER A 179 -17.81 9.06 -54.66
C SER A 179 -18.61 8.16 -55.60
N ASN A 180 -19.49 7.33 -55.02
CA ASN A 180 -20.30 6.37 -55.76
C ASN A 180 -21.42 7.04 -56.55
N VAL A 181 -22.08 8.07 -56.03
CA VAL A 181 -23.10 8.85 -56.75
C VAL A 181 -22.48 9.58 -57.93
N THR A 182 -21.26 10.12 -57.79
CA THR A 182 -20.54 10.73 -58.92
C THR A 182 -20.23 9.68 -60.00
N SER A 183 -19.76 8.50 -59.61
CA SER A 183 -19.45 7.40 -60.53
C SER A 183 -20.69 6.80 -61.20
N VAL A 184 -21.74 6.54 -60.42
CA VAL A 184 -23.04 6.05 -60.89
C VAL A 184 -23.60 7.07 -61.86
N HIS A 185 -23.56 8.36 -61.53
CA HIS A 185 -24.05 9.44 -62.38
C HIS A 185 -23.32 9.52 -63.73
N GLU A 186 -22.00 9.35 -63.76
CA GLU A 186 -21.23 9.27 -65.01
C GLU A 186 -21.66 8.05 -65.85
N GLN A 187 -21.92 6.91 -65.21
CA GLN A 187 -22.51 5.74 -65.86
C GLN A 187 -23.95 6.01 -66.36
N MET A 188 -24.75 6.84 -65.66
CA MET A 188 -26.11 7.20 -66.10
C MET A 188 -26.07 7.91 -67.45
N TYR A 189 -25.21 8.91 -67.62
CA TYR A 189 -25.08 9.62 -68.89
C TYR A 189 -24.51 8.74 -70.01
N GLN A 190 -23.57 7.84 -69.69
CA GLN A 190 -23.06 6.88 -70.67
C GLN A 190 -24.17 5.94 -71.15
N ILE A 191 -24.95 5.38 -70.24
CA ILE A 191 -26.06 4.47 -70.58
C ILE A 191 -27.17 5.21 -71.33
N GLU A 192 -27.52 6.43 -70.90
CA GLU A 192 -28.49 7.28 -71.60
C GLU A 192 -28.04 7.59 -73.03
N ALA A 193 -26.78 7.99 -73.22
CA ALA A 193 -26.22 8.28 -74.55
C ALA A 193 -26.10 7.03 -75.43
N GLU A 194 -25.71 5.88 -74.87
CA GLU A 194 -25.68 4.59 -75.57
C GLU A 194 -27.08 4.16 -76.02
N PHE A 195 -28.09 4.36 -75.18
CA PHE A 195 -29.47 4.07 -75.56
C PHE A 195 -30.03 5.05 -76.59
N GLU A 196 -29.74 6.36 -76.44
CA GLU A 196 -30.17 7.38 -77.39
C GLU A 196 -29.59 7.12 -78.79
N THR A 197 -28.31 6.74 -78.85
CA THR A 197 -27.64 6.39 -80.11
C THR A 197 -28.19 5.09 -80.72
N LEU A 198 -28.38 4.04 -79.93
CA LEU A 198 -28.98 2.79 -80.40
C LEU A 198 -30.41 3.00 -80.91
N TRP A 199 -31.21 3.80 -80.20
CA TRP A 199 -32.59 4.07 -80.61
C TRP A 199 -32.67 4.95 -81.85
N ASN A 200 -31.80 5.96 -81.98
CA ASN A 200 -31.70 6.75 -83.21
C ASN A 200 -31.36 5.89 -84.43
N GLN A 201 -30.53 4.85 -84.26
CA GLN A 201 -30.26 3.87 -85.32
C GLN A 201 -31.51 3.05 -85.67
N ILE A 202 -32.24 2.56 -84.67
CA ILE A 202 -33.49 1.78 -84.86
C ILE A 202 -34.56 2.63 -85.55
N ALA A 203 -34.77 3.87 -85.09
CA ALA A 203 -35.72 4.80 -85.68
C ALA A 203 -35.34 5.17 -87.12
N GLY A 204 -34.05 5.37 -87.40
CA GLY A 204 -33.53 5.59 -88.76
C GLY A 204 -33.82 4.42 -89.70
N LEU A 205 -33.56 3.18 -89.25
CA LEU A 205 -33.87 1.95 -90.00
C LEU A 205 -35.37 1.80 -90.26
N TYR A 206 -36.21 2.08 -89.27
CA TYR A 206 -37.68 2.08 -89.43
C TYR A 206 -38.14 3.10 -90.47
N THR A 207 -37.61 4.33 -90.41
CA THR A 207 -37.94 5.39 -91.38
C THR A 207 -37.59 4.98 -92.81
N MET A 208 -36.39 4.41 -92.99
CA MET A 208 -35.83 4.09 -94.31
C MET A 208 -36.51 2.88 -94.94
N THR A 209 -36.75 1.82 -94.18
CA THR A 209 -37.46 0.62 -94.66
C THR A 209 -38.91 0.95 -95.02
N TRP A 210 -39.56 1.79 -94.22
CA TRP A 210 -40.96 2.15 -94.48
C TRP A 210 -41.10 3.11 -95.67
N TRP A 211 -40.17 4.07 -95.80
CA TRP A 211 -40.04 4.91 -96.99
C TRP A 211 -39.90 4.08 -98.27
N ASN A 212 -39.00 3.11 -98.29
CA ASN A 212 -38.75 2.25 -99.46
C ASN A 212 -39.96 1.38 -99.82
N PHE A 213 -40.68 0.87 -98.83
CA PHE A 213 -41.90 0.10 -99.07
C PHE A 213 -43.02 1.00 -99.62
N SER A 214 -43.26 2.17 -99.00
CA SER A 214 -44.30 3.11 -99.45
C SER A 214 -44.08 3.58 -100.88
N ARG A 215 -42.81 3.80 -101.27
CA ARG A 215 -42.40 4.11 -102.65
C ARG A 215 -42.82 2.99 -103.60
N THR A 216 -42.49 1.75 -103.28
CA THR A 216 -42.81 0.58 -104.13
C THR A 216 -44.31 0.39 -104.28
N TYR A 217 -45.08 0.56 -103.20
CA TYR A 217 -46.55 0.50 -103.22
C TYR A 217 -47.20 1.65 -104.01
N TYR A 218 -46.73 2.89 -103.82
CA TYR A 218 -47.28 4.06 -104.52
C TYR A 218 -47.05 3.98 -106.04
N PHE A 219 -45.86 3.54 -106.47
CA PHE A 219 -45.57 3.34 -107.90
C PHE A 219 -46.34 2.14 -108.49
N GLY A 220 -46.55 1.07 -107.73
CA GLY A 220 -47.39 -0.07 -108.14
C GLY A 220 -48.87 0.29 -108.30
N ARG A 221 -49.41 1.18 -107.46
CA ARG A 221 -50.85 1.55 -107.44
C ARG A 221 -51.28 2.48 -108.59
N TYR A 222 -50.39 3.34 -109.09
CA TYR A 222 -50.73 4.36 -110.11
C TYR A 222 -50.32 4.00 -111.54
N CYS A 223 -49.57 2.91 -111.76
CA CYS A 223 -49.27 2.37 -113.10
C CYS A 223 -50.14 1.13 -113.40
N THR A 224 -51.45 1.32 -113.58
CA THR A 224 -52.38 0.19 -113.79
C THR A 224 -52.31 -0.45 -115.19
N ASP A 225 -51.67 0.19 -116.18
CA ASP A 225 -51.52 -0.40 -117.53
C ASP A 225 -50.23 -1.22 -117.70
N LEU A 226 -49.31 -1.21 -116.72
CA LEU A 226 -48.04 -1.94 -116.80
C LEU A 226 -48.17 -3.45 -116.50
N PHE A 227 -49.23 -3.86 -115.80
CA PHE A 227 -49.42 -5.23 -115.29
C PHE A 227 -50.48 -6.05 -116.05
N LEU A 228 -51.15 -5.46 -117.06
CA LEU A 228 -52.21 -6.13 -117.84
C LEU A 228 -51.69 -7.00 -118.99
N THR A 229 -50.45 -6.81 -119.43
CA THR A 229 -49.77 -7.75 -120.31
C THR A 229 -48.97 -8.73 -119.44
N GLY A 230 -49.25 -10.03 -119.56
CA GLY A 230 -48.56 -11.09 -118.82
C GLY A 230 -47.03 -11.02 -118.88
N PRO A 231 -46.34 -11.88 -118.10
CA PRO A 231 -44.95 -11.66 -117.71
C PRO A 231 -44.05 -11.56 -118.93
N ALA A 232 -43.52 -10.37 -119.16
CA ALA A 232 -42.44 -10.13 -120.10
C ALA A 232 -41.26 -9.57 -119.32
N ASP A 233 -40.07 -10.18 -119.49
CA ASP A 233 -38.81 -9.80 -118.85
C ASP A 233 -38.44 -8.30 -119.06
N SER A 234 -39.07 -7.64 -120.04
CA SER A 234 -38.89 -6.21 -120.34
C SER A 234 -39.44 -5.26 -119.26
N ILE A 235 -40.37 -5.70 -118.40
CA ILE A 235 -40.95 -4.88 -117.32
C ILE A 235 -39.99 -4.80 -116.13
N TYR A 236 -39.36 -5.93 -115.79
CA TYR A 236 -38.35 -6.01 -114.74
C TYR A 236 -37.14 -5.14 -115.08
N GLU A 237 -36.62 -5.22 -116.31
CA GLU A 237 -35.52 -4.36 -116.77
C GLU A 237 -35.88 -2.87 -116.75
N SER A 238 -37.14 -2.51 -117.03
CA SER A 238 -37.57 -1.10 -117.03
C SER A 238 -37.66 -0.51 -115.62
N ILE A 239 -38.15 -1.29 -114.65
CA ILE A 239 -38.19 -0.86 -113.23
C ILE A 239 -36.76 -0.82 -112.68
N TYR A 240 -35.95 -1.87 -112.93
CA TYR A 240 -34.55 -1.98 -112.53
C TYR A 240 -33.70 -0.81 -113.07
N ASN A 241 -33.86 -0.45 -114.34
CA ASN A 241 -33.11 0.64 -114.97
C ASN A 241 -33.56 2.04 -114.50
N TYR A 242 -34.85 2.25 -114.17
CA TYR A 242 -35.33 3.53 -113.64
C TYR A 242 -35.06 3.71 -112.13
N THR A 243 -34.88 2.62 -111.37
CA THR A 243 -34.45 2.69 -109.96
C THR A 243 -32.97 3.01 -109.78
N ASN A 244 -32.17 2.91 -110.83
CA ASN A 244 -30.72 3.18 -110.79
C ASN A 244 -30.36 4.68 -110.77
N PHE A 245 -31.35 5.57 -110.67
CA PHE A 245 -31.16 7.00 -110.45
C PHE A 245 -31.02 7.32 -108.95
N SER A 246 -29.86 6.99 -108.37
CA SER A 246 -29.12 7.70 -107.30
C SER A 246 -28.35 6.74 -106.40
N GLU A 247 -27.01 6.82 -106.41
CA GLU A 247 -26.04 6.06 -105.60
C GLU A 247 -26.07 6.37 -104.07
N GLY A 248 -27.21 6.77 -103.50
CA GLY A 248 -27.28 7.27 -102.11
C GLY A 248 -28.19 6.54 -101.14
N PHE A 249 -29.11 5.68 -101.60
CA PHE A 249 -30.25 5.26 -100.76
C PHE A 249 -30.61 3.75 -100.82
N GLY A 250 -29.65 2.91 -101.25
CA GLY A 250 -29.55 1.50 -100.86
C GLY A 250 -30.84 0.66 -100.93
N ILE A 251 -31.46 0.55 -102.11
CA ILE A 251 -32.44 -0.53 -102.34
C ILE A 251 -31.66 -1.67 -103.00
N SER A 252 -31.50 -2.80 -102.30
CA SER A 252 -30.83 -3.96 -102.89
C SER A 252 -31.74 -4.57 -103.98
N PRO A 253 -31.17 -5.10 -105.07
CA PRO A 253 -31.91 -5.88 -106.06
C PRO A 253 -32.74 -6.99 -105.41
N ASP A 254 -32.20 -7.63 -104.36
CA ASP A 254 -32.90 -8.64 -103.56
C ASP A 254 -34.17 -8.11 -102.88
N TYR A 255 -34.20 -6.84 -102.45
CA TYR A 255 -35.40 -6.23 -101.87
C TYR A 255 -36.49 -6.02 -102.91
N ILE A 256 -36.12 -5.65 -104.14
CA ILE A 256 -37.07 -5.50 -105.26
C ILE A 256 -37.63 -6.87 -105.64
N ASP A 257 -36.78 -7.89 -105.74
CA ASP A 257 -37.18 -9.27 -106.00
C ASP A 257 -38.08 -9.83 -104.88
N PHE A 258 -37.73 -9.56 -103.63
CA PHE A 258 -38.51 -9.96 -102.47
C PHE A 258 -39.88 -9.30 -102.47
N VAL A 259 -39.98 -7.99 -102.70
CA VAL A 259 -41.26 -7.27 -102.75
C VAL A 259 -42.09 -7.73 -103.96
N TYR A 260 -41.48 -7.92 -105.13
CA TYR A 260 -42.16 -8.42 -106.32
C TYR A 260 -42.74 -9.83 -106.10
N ASN A 261 -41.91 -10.76 -105.60
CA ASN A 261 -42.34 -12.13 -105.31
C ASN A 261 -43.38 -12.18 -104.19
N MET A 262 -43.28 -11.31 -103.19
CA MET A 262 -44.22 -11.25 -102.08
C MET A 262 -45.59 -10.68 -102.49
N ILE A 263 -45.61 -9.65 -103.35
CA ILE A 263 -46.85 -9.12 -103.95
C ILE A 263 -47.55 -10.22 -104.76
N MET A 264 -46.80 -10.94 -105.60
CA MET A 264 -47.36 -12.00 -106.43
C MET A 264 -47.81 -13.23 -105.63
N ASN A 265 -47.12 -13.59 -104.54
CA ASN A 265 -47.46 -14.77 -103.74
C ASN A 265 -48.64 -14.56 -102.78
N ASN A 266 -48.96 -13.31 -102.39
CA ASN A 266 -49.94 -13.03 -101.33
C ASN A 266 -51.21 -12.30 -101.82
N LEU A 267 -51.27 -11.82 -103.06
CA LEU A 267 -52.39 -11.00 -103.58
C LEU A 267 -53.13 -11.64 -104.76
N ASP A 268 -53.24 -12.97 -104.78
CA ASP A 268 -54.14 -13.65 -105.73
C ASP A 268 -55.61 -13.30 -105.40
N ASN A 269 -56.25 -12.54 -106.29
CA ASN A 269 -57.68 -12.18 -106.30
C ASN A 269 -58.21 -11.27 -105.17
N THR A 270 -57.46 -10.25 -104.74
CA THR A 270 -58.02 -9.18 -103.89
C THR A 270 -58.17 -7.87 -104.67
N SER A 271 -59.41 -7.47 -104.98
CA SER A 271 -59.69 -6.19 -105.67
C SER A 271 -59.58 -4.95 -104.78
N HIS A 272 -59.43 -5.11 -103.46
CA HIS A 272 -59.16 -4.02 -102.52
C HIS A 272 -58.19 -4.48 -101.42
N ILE A 273 -57.07 -3.77 -101.30
CA ILE A 273 -56.09 -3.95 -100.23
C ILE A 273 -56.37 -2.86 -99.19
N ASN A 274 -56.64 -3.27 -97.94
CA ASN A 274 -56.81 -2.36 -96.80
C ASN A 274 -55.43 -1.93 -96.26
N ASP A 275 -55.28 -0.65 -95.91
CA ASP A 275 -54.03 -0.07 -95.39
C ASP A 275 -53.52 -0.77 -94.12
N GLN A 276 -54.41 -1.38 -93.32
CA GLN A 276 -54.02 -2.20 -92.15
C GLN A 276 -53.24 -3.48 -92.50
N ILE A 277 -53.49 -4.07 -93.66
CA ILE A 277 -52.78 -5.29 -94.10
C ILE A 277 -51.37 -4.89 -94.54
N VAL A 278 -51.27 -3.77 -95.26
CA VAL A 278 -50.01 -3.19 -95.75
C VAL A 278 -49.12 -2.77 -94.58
N SER A 279 -49.69 -2.12 -93.56
CA SER A 279 -48.97 -1.70 -92.37
C SER A 279 -48.51 -2.88 -91.50
N GLY A 280 -49.30 -3.96 -91.43
CA GLY A 280 -48.93 -5.18 -90.69
C GLY A 280 -47.74 -5.91 -91.33
N PHE A 281 -47.70 -5.98 -92.67
CA PHE A 281 -46.59 -6.63 -93.38
C PHE A 281 -45.30 -5.80 -93.34
N ALA A 282 -45.40 -4.48 -93.45
CA ALA A 282 -44.24 -3.61 -93.33
C ALA A 282 -43.60 -3.70 -91.95
N PHE A 283 -44.40 -3.75 -90.88
CA PHE A 283 -43.92 -3.98 -89.53
C PHE A 283 -43.17 -5.32 -89.41
N GLN A 284 -43.67 -6.38 -90.03
CA GLN A 284 -43.03 -7.69 -90.01
C GLN A 284 -41.68 -7.67 -90.75
N ILE A 285 -41.62 -7.05 -91.93
CA ILE A 285 -40.38 -6.93 -92.71
C ILE A 285 -39.35 -6.09 -91.95
N THR A 286 -39.75 -4.91 -91.46
CA THR A 286 -38.87 -4.01 -90.73
C THR A 286 -38.33 -4.64 -89.44
N ASN A 287 -39.15 -5.39 -88.69
CA ASN A 287 -38.65 -6.17 -87.55
C ASN A 287 -37.58 -7.17 -88.00
N THR A 288 -37.82 -7.91 -89.08
CA THR A 288 -36.85 -8.91 -89.59
C THR A 288 -35.52 -8.28 -90.01
N THR A 289 -35.56 -7.11 -90.66
CA THR A 289 -34.36 -6.36 -91.08
C THR A 289 -33.61 -5.78 -89.88
N ILE A 290 -34.32 -5.26 -88.87
CA ILE A 290 -33.72 -4.74 -87.65
C ILE A 290 -33.07 -5.86 -86.83
N TYR A 291 -33.68 -7.05 -86.77
CA TYR A 291 -33.08 -8.22 -86.14
C TYR A 291 -31.77 -8.66 -86.82
N GLN A 292 -31.63 -8.46 -88.14
CA GLN A 292 -30.42 -8.80 -88.88
C GLN A 292 -29.31 -7.75 -88.72
N GLU A 293 -29.65 -6.46 -88.70
CA GLU A 293 -28.69 -5.36 -88.57
C GLU A 293 -28.15 -5.17 -87.13
N LEU A 294 -28.94 -5.48 -86.10
CA LEU A 294 -28.54 -5.27 -84.69
C LEU A 294 -27.65 -6.39 -84.09
N GLY A 295 -27.44 -7.52 -84.77
CA GLY A 295 -26.43 -8.52 -84.44
C GLY A 295 -26.53 -9.29 -83.10
N HIS A 296 -27.46 -8.95 -82.19
CA HIS A 296 -27.57 -9.54 -80.85
C HIS A 296 -29.00 -9.98 -80.50
N PRO A 297 -29.33 -11.30 -80.49
CA PRO A 297 -30.72 -11.76 -80.47
C PRO A 297 -31.41 -11.83 -79.09
N GLU A 298 -30.67 -11.87 -77.97
CA GLU A 298 -31.25 -12.40 -76.72
C GLU A 298 -31.58 -11.38 -75.61
N ASN A 299 -30.92 -10.20 -75.54
CA ASN A 299 -31.15 -9.26 -74.42
C ASN A 299 -32.10 -8.09 -74.70
N TYR A 300 -32.40 -7.82 -75.98
CA TYR A 300 -33.13 -6.62 -76.38
C TYR A 300 -34.62 -6.88 -76.66
N THR A 301 -35.00 -8.15 -76.81
CA THR A 301 -36.30 -8.61 -77.29
C THR A 301 -37.44 -8.43 -76.29
N GLU A 302 -37.23 -8.65 -74.99
CA GLU A 302 -38.31 -8.49 -74.00
C GLU A 302 -38.65 -7.02 -73.69
N VAL A 303 -37.65 -6.12 -73.78
CA VAL A 303 -37.79 -4.72 -73.34
C VAL A 303 -38.09 -3.76 -74.49
N LEU A 304 -37.42 -3.90 -75.65
CA LEU A 304 -37.66 -2.99 -76.78
C LEU A 304 -38.93 -3.35 -77.56
N TYR A 305 -39.32 -4.63 -77.63
CA TYR A 305 -40.43 -5.05 -78.48
C TYR A 305 -41.77 -4.35 -78.15
N PRO A 306 -42.20 -4.22 -76.87
CA PRO A 306 -43.41 -3.48 -76.53
C PRO A 306 -43.34 -1.99 -76.89
N GLN A 307 -42.17 -1.37 -76.71
CA GLN A 307 -41.93 0.05 -77.01
C GLN A 307 -41.94 0.31 -78.52
N VAL A 308 -41.36 -0.60 -79.31
CA VAL A 308 -41.39 -0.55 -80.78
C VAL A 308 -42.82 -0.73 -81.32
N VAL A 309 -43.61 -1.62 -80.71
CA VAL A 309 -45.05 -1.75 -81.04
C VAL A 309 -45.82 -0.47 -80.70
N ASN A 310 -45.52 0.16 -79.56
CA ASN A 310 -46.17 1.40 -79.15
C ASN A 310 -45.79 2.59 -80.06
N TYR A 311 -44.51 2.69 -80.41
CA TYR A 311 -44.00 3.64 -81.40
C TYR A 311 -44.71 3.45 -82.76
N TYR A 312 -44.83 2.21 -83.23
CA TYR A 312 -45.56 1.87 -84.45
C TYR A 312 -47.02 2.33 -84.40
N ASN A 313 -47.74 2.03 -83.31
CA ASN A 313 -49.16 2.39 -83.15
C ASN A 313 -49.36 3.92 -83.10
N ASN A 314 -48.50 4.64 -82.37
CA ASN A 314 -48.54 6.10 -82.31
C ASN A 314 -48.20 6.72 -83.66
N TRP A 315 -47.20 6.17 -84.35
CA TRP A 315 -46.82 6.61 -85.69
C TRP A 315 -47.96 6.42 -86.69
N THR A 316 -48.63 5.25 -86.69
CA THR A 316 -49.77 5.00 -87.58
C THR A 316 -50.93 5.95 -87.30
N ALA A 317 -51.26 6.18 -86.02
CA ALA A 317 -52.32 7.11 -85.65
C ALA A 317 -52.01 8.57 -86.08
N ILE A 318 -50.76 9.02 -85.91
CA ILE A 318 -50.34 10.37 -86.30
C ILE A 318 -50.30 10.49 -87.84
N PHE A 319 -49.77 9.49 -88.53
CA PHE A 319 -49.74 9.42 -89.99
C PHE A 319 -51.16 9.50 -90.57
N ASP A 320 -52.09 8.67 -90.07
CA ASP A 320 -53.49 8.68 -90.49
C ASP A 320 -54.12 10.06 -90.27
N SER A 321 -53.86 10.69 -89.12
CA SER A 321 -54.42 12.02 -88.79
C SER A 321 -53.87 13.15 -89.67
N GLN A 322 -52.58 13.14 -90.01
CA GLN A 322 -51.94 14.18 -90.81
C GLN A 322 -52.30 14.04 -92.30
N PHE A 323 -52.39 12.81 -92.81
CA PHE A 323 -52.79 12.54 -94.20
C PHE A 323 -54.28 12.83 -94.45
N THR A 324 -55.16 12.53 -93.48
CA THR A 324 -56.59 12.87 -93.59
C THR A 324 -56.86 14.36 -93.43
N ASN A 325 -56.14 15.08 -92.56
CA ASN A 325 -56.39 16.50 -92.30
C ASN A 325 -55.91 17.46 -93.40
N GLN A 326 -55.00 17.05 -94.29
CA GLN A 326 -54.52 17.91 -95.38
C GLN A 326 -55.38 17.87 -96.67
N ASN A 327 -56.59 17.30 -96.64
CA ASN A 327 -57.52 17.27 -97.79
C ASN A 327 -56.90 16.70 -99.09
N ILE A 328 -55.97 15.74 -98.97
CA ILE A 328 -55.53 14.94 -100.12
C ILE A 328 -56.60 13.87 -100.36
N SER A 329 -57.65 14.24 -101.11
CA SER A 329 -58.69 13.29 -101.50
C SER A 329 -58.10 12.26 -102.47
N VAL A 330 -58.06 10.99 -102.06
CA VAL A 330 -57.88 9.85 -102.96
C VAL A 330 -59.12 9.79 -103.86
N VAL A 331 -58.98 10.30 -105.10
CA VAL A 331 -60.10 10.42 -106.04
C VAL A 331 -60.56 9.04 -106.49
N ASN A 332 -61.83 8.73 -106.23
CA ASN A 332 -62.52 7.52 -106.63
C ASN A 332 -62.54 7.40 -108.16
N GLY A 333 -61.98 6.32 -108.70
CA GLY A 333 -61.78 6.14 -110.14
C GLY A 333 -63.05 5.74 -110.88
N THR A 334 -63.71 6.68 -111.55
CA THR A 334 -64.66 6.35 -112.63
C THR A 334 -64.68 7.30 -113.84
N HIS A 335 -63.82 8.32 -113.92
CA HIS A 335 -63.71 9.12 -115.15
C HIS A 335 -62.26 9.49 -115.49
N LEU A 336 -61.75 8.81 -116.52
CA LEU A 336 -60.52 9.16 -117.26
C LEU A 336 -60.64 10.59 -117.80
N ASN A 337 -59.70 11.45 -117.41
CA ASN A 337 -59.38 12.67 -118.14
C ASN A 337 -57.85 12.67 -118.38
N GLU A 338 -57.47 12.45 -119.64
CA GLU A 338 -56.12 12.27 -120.15
C GLU A 338 -55.27 13.55 -120.12
N ASN A 339 -54.92 14.12 -118.96
CA ASN A 339 -54.08 15.35 -118.96
C ASN A 339 -53.11 15.57 -117.79
N LEU A 340 -52.71 14.53 -117.04
CA LEU A 340 -51.71 14.67 -115.95
C LEU A 340 -50.28 14.23 -116.29
N TYR A 341 -50.04 13.59 -117.44
CA TYR A 341 -48.71 13.11 -117.83
C TYR A 341 -47.98 13.96 -118.88
N ASN A 342 -48.61 15.02 -119.41
CA ASN A 342 -48.00 15.86 -120.44
C ASN A 342 -47.20 17.06 -119.91
N PHE A 343 -47.14 17.28 -118.59
CA PHE A 343 -46.22 18.26 -117.99
C PHE A 343 -45.75 17.79 -116.62
N SER A 344 -44.58 17.17 -116.54
CA SER A 344 -43.82 17.10 -115.29
C SER A 344 -42.33 17.00 -115.58
N SER A 345 -41.59 18.08 -115.34
CA SER A 345 -40.14 18.02 -115.24
C SER A 345 -39.75 17.18 -114.03
N SER A 346 -38.66 16.41 -114.14
CA SER A 346 -38.08 15.57 -113.07
C SER A 346 -37.88 16.30 -111.73
N GLN A 347 -37.79 17.63 -111.77
CA GLN A 347 -37.60 18.49 -110.62
C GLN A 347 -38.86 18.66 -109.75
N GLN A 348 -40.07 18.62 -110.32
CA GLN A 348 -41.32 18.75 -109.54
C GLN A 348 -41.68 17.45 -108.80
N ILE A 349 -41.34 16.29 -109.37
CA ILE A 349 -41.49 14.99 -108.70
C ILE A 349 -40.53 14.92 -107.49
N TYR A 350 -39.27 15.33 -107.66
CA TYR A 350 -38.29 15.36 -106.58
C TYR A 350 -38.69 16.28 -105.43
N LEU A 351 -39.23 17.48 -105.71
CA LEU A 351 -39.68 18.42 -104.68
C LEU A 351 -40.89 17.91 -103.88
N SER A 352 -41.81 17.18 -104.52
CA SER A 352 -42.91 16.52 -103.80
C SER A 352 -42.42 15.39 -102.89
N GLN A 353 -41.40 14.64 -103.33
CA GLN A 353 -40.81 13.54 -102.58
C GLN A 353 -39.98 14.02 -101.38
N SER A 354 -39.17 15.07 -101.55
CA SER A 354 -38.41 15.64 -100.45
C SER A 354 -39.30 16.30 -99.40
N PHE A 355 -40.45 16.88 -99.79
CA PHE A 355 -41.42 17.45 -98.86
C PHE A 355 -42.07 16.39 -97.96
N VAL A 356 -42.45 15.23 -98.52
CA VAL A 356 -42.99 14.11 -97.72
C VAL A 356 -41.92 13.56 -96.78
N LEU A 357 -40.68 13.37 -97.26
CA LEU A 357 -39.57 12.88 -96.45
C LEU A 357 -39.28 13.81 -95.25
N ASN A 358 -39.31 15.13 -95.47
CA ASN A 358 -39.04 16.11 -94.42
C ASN A 358 -40.16 16.19 -93.37
N ASN A 359 -41.41 15.92 -93.75
CA ASN A 359 -42.52 15.83 -92.79
C ASN A 359 -42.46 14.51 -92.00
N LEU A 360 -42.05 13.41 -92.63
CA LEU A 360 -41.87 12.12 -91.95
C LEU A 360 -40.75 12.15 -90.91
N THR A 361 -39.63 12.85 -91.20
CA THR A 361 -38.56 13.04 -90.20
C THR A 361 -39.00 13.92 -89.03
N GLN A 362 -39.85 14.93 -89.26
CA GLN A 362 -40.45 15.74 -88.19
C GLN A 362 -41.46 14.98 -87.32
N ILE A 363 -42.24 14.06 -87.90
CA ILE A 363 -43.17 13.19 -87.16
C ILE A 363 -42.38 12.22 -86.27
N ASN A 364 -41.27 11.67 -86.77
CA ASN A 364 -40.43 10.77 -85.99
C ASN A 364 -39.76 11.44 -84.79
N SER A 365 -39.35 12.71 -84.91
CA SER A 365 -38.78 13.44 -83.78
C SER A 365 -39.83 13.83 -82.71
N THR A 366 -41.11 13.95 -83.08
CA THR A 366 -42.18 14.26 -82.12
C THR A 366 -42.61 13.04 -81.31
N ILE A 367 -42.66 11.85 -81.91
CA ILE A 367 -42.98 10.60 -81.20
C ILE A 367 -41.87 10.20 -80.22
N PHE A 368 -40.62 10.59 -80.51
CA PHE A 368 -39.46 10.32 -79.67
C PHE A 368 -39.56 10.95 -78.27
N LEU A 369 -40.24 12.10 -78.13
CA LEU A 369 -40.37 12.83 -76.86
C LEU A 369 -41.42 12.22 -75.90
N ASP A 370 -42.30 11.34 -76.37
CA ASP A 370 -43.45 10.81 -75.61
C ASP A 370 -43.21 9.43 -74.98
N LEU A 371 -42.00 8.87 -75.08
CA LEU A 371 -41.64 7.55 -74.56
C LEU A 371 -40.94 7.64 -73.18
N ASP A 372 -41.40 6.87 -72.19
CA ASP A 372 -40.97 6.93 -70.77
C ASP A 372 -39.63 6.19 -70.52
N PHE A 373 -38.56 6.68 -71.14
CA PHE A 373 -37.21 6.11 -71.04
C PHE A 373 -36.58 6.23 -69.64
N LYS A 374 -37.02 7.24 -68.86
CA LYS A 374 -36.48 7.54 -67.52
C LYS A 374 -36.65 6.36 -66.55
N ASN A 375 -37.77 5.65 -66.59
CA ASN A 375 -38.03 4.52 -65.69
C ASN A 375 -37.15 3.29 -65.97
N LEU A 376 -36.84 3.02 -67.24
CA LEU A 376 -35.99 1.89 -67.63
C LEU A 376 -34.52 2.06 -67.23
N VAL A 377 -34.02 3.30 -67.31
CA VAL A 377 -32.67 3.67 -66.87
C VAL A 377 -32.54 3.47 -65.36
N ILE A 378 -33.54 3.91 -64.58
CA ILE A 378 -33.57 3.75 -63.10
C ILE A 378 -33.51 2.27 -62.68
N GLU A 379 -34.27 1.37 -63.32
CA GLU A 379 -34.29 -0.05 -62.96
C GLU A 379 -32.95 -0.75 -63.25
N ARG A 380 -32.31 -0.43 -64.38
CA ARG A 380 -31.00 -0.99 -64.73
C ARG A 380 -29.90 -0.50 -63.78
N ILE A 381 -29.99 0.74 -63.32
CA ILE A 381 -29.01 1.33 -62.38
C ILE A 381 -29.20 0.81 -60.95
N ALA A 382 -30.44 0.61 -60.50
CA ALA A 382 -30.70 0.01 -59.20
C ALA A 382 -30.03 -1.37 -59.06
N SER A 383 -29.88 -2.10 -60.17
CA SER A 383 -29.18 -3.40 -60.22
C SER A 383 -27.65 -3.32 -60.25
N SER A 384 -27.06 -2.14 -60.52
CA SER A 384 -25.61 -1.95 -60.68
C SER A 384 -24.92 -1.29 -59.48
N ILE A 385 -25.68 -0.77 -58.50
CA ILE A 385 -25.12 -0.21 -57.25
C ILE A 385 -24.66 -1.38 -56.37
N ALA A 386 -23.35 -1.61 -56.29
CA ALA A 386 -22.77 -2.69 -55.49
C ALA A 386 -22.84 -2.37 -53.99
N PHE A 387 -23.61 -3.17 -53.24
CA PHE A 387 -23.79 -3.02 -51.78
C PHE A 387 -22.61 -3.58 -50.95
N THR A 388 -21.58 -4.08 -51.63
CA THR A 388 -20.43 -4.75 -51.02
C THR A 388 -19.58 -3.82 -50.15
N ASP A 389 -19.40 -2.57 -50.57
CA ASP A 389 -18.53 -1.61 -49.87
C ASP A 389 -19.17 -1.10 -48.58
N PHE A 390 -20.49 -0.93 -48.58
CA PHE A 390 -21.25 -0.59 -47.39
C PHE A 390 -21.33 -1.74 -46.39
N ARG A 391 -21.40 -2.99 -46.86
CA ARG A 391 -21.32 -4.17 -45.99
C ARG A 391 -19.98 -4.29 -45.29
N SER A 392 -18.87 -4.02 -45.99
CA SER A 392 -17.54 -3.97 -45.35
C SER A 392 -17.47 -2.82 -44.35
N LEU A 393 -17.95 -1.63 -44.70
CA LEU A 393 -17.91 -0.48 -43.81
C LEU A 393 -18.77 -0.69 -42.55
N ALA A 394 -19.98 -1.23 -42.67
CA ALA A 394 -20.82 -1.58 -41.53
C ALA A 394 -20.21 -2.69 -40.67
N LYS A 395 -19.42 -3.60 -41.24
CA LYS A 395 -18.72 -4.62 -40.46
C LYS A 395 -17.49 -4.07 -39.74
N GLU A 396 -16.76 -3.18 -40.40
CA GLU A 396 -15.48 -2.64 -39.95
C GLU A 396 -15.66 -1.51 -38.94
N ALA A 397 -16.60 -0.59 -39.20
CA ALA A 397 -16.87 0.59 -38.37
C ALA A 397 -17.93 0.37 -37.28
N LEU A 398 -18.97 -0.42 -37.54
CA LEU A 398 -20.06 -0.67 -36.57
C LEU A 398 -19.92 -1.99 -35.81
N GLY A 399 -18.99 -2.87 -36.20
CA GLY A 399 -18.84 -4.19 -35.58
C GLY A 399 -20.08 -5.08 -35.71
N PHE A 400 -20.98 -4.78 -36.65
CA PHE A 400 -22.25 -5.47 -36.80
C PHE A 400 -22.05 -6.97 -37.00
N ASN A 401 -22.83 -7.75 -36.27
CA ASN A 401 -22.84 -9.20 -36.46
C ASN A 401 -23.49 -9.55 -37.81
N ASN A 402 -23.30 -10.78 -38.27
CA ASN A 402 -23.83 -11.21 -39.58
C ASN A 402 -25.37 -11.05 -39.69
N ASN A 403 -26.11 -11.12 -38.59
CA ASN A 403 -27.56 -10.96 -38.60
C ASN A 403 -27.96 -9.49 -38.81
N GLN A 404 -27.31 -8.57 -38.10
CA GLN A 404 -27.50 -7.13 -38.25
C GLN A 404 -27.09 -6.66 -39.65
N LEU A 405 -25.96 -7.18 -40.19
CA LEU A 405 -25.54 -6.90 -41.56
C LEU A 405 -26.56 -7.37 -42.60
N ASN A 406 -27.16 -8.55 -42.40
CA ASN A 406 -28.19 -9.06 -43.32
C ASN A 406 -29.50 -8.25 -43.20
N GLN A 407 -29.88 -7.82 -41.99
CA GLN A 407 -31.04 -6.95 -41.78
C GLN A 407 -30.85 -5.59 -42.46
N LEU A 408 -29.66 -5.00 -42.31
CA LEU A 408 -29.27 -3.76 -42.95
C LEU A 408 -29.29 -3.89 -44.48
N GLU A 409 -28.68 -4.93 -45.03
CA GLU A 409 -28.65 -5.21 -46.48
C GLU A 409 -30.06 -5.37 -47.08
N ASN A 410 -30.94 -6.10 -46.40
CA ASN A 410 -32.33 -6.29 -46.84
C ASN A 410 -33.13 -4.97 -46.82
N THR A 411 -32.93 -4.17 -45.77
CA THR A 411 -33.65 -2.90 -45.59
C THR A 411 -33.21 -1.90 -46.66
N VAL A 412 -31.91 -1.73 -46.86
CA VAL A 412 -31.41 -0.74 -47.83
C VAL A 412 -31.65 -1.17 -49.27
N SER A 413 -31.53 -2.45 -49.62
CA SER A 413 -31.82 -2.96 -50.97
C SER A 413 -33.26 -2.64 -51.41
N SER A 414 -34.20 -2.56 -50.45
CA SER A 414 -35.59 -2.17 -50.73
C SER A 414 -35.80 -0.66 -50.92
N LEU A 415 -34.93 0.17 -50.33
CA LEU A 415 -35.02 1.64 -50.35
C LEU A 415 -34.36 2.27 -51.58
N ILE A 416 -33.28 1.67 -52.12
CA ILE A 416 -32.51 2.23 -53.26
C ILE A 416 -33.41 2.62 -54.46
N PRO A 417 -34.35 1.77 -54.95
CA PRO A 417 -35.21 2.13 -56.07
C PRO A 417 -36.13 3.31 -55.76
N SER A 418 -36.60 3.41 -54.52
CA SER A 418 -37.50 4.49 -54.08
C SER A 418 -36.78 5.83 -53.94
N LEU A 419 -35.53 5.81 -53.47
CA LEU A 419 -34.66 6.98 -53.32
C LEU A 419 -34.22 7.53 -54.67
N LEU A 420 -33.83 6.65 -55.60
CA LEU A 420 -33.53 7.02 -56.98
C LEU A 420 -34.75 7.66 -57.66
N ARG A 421 -35.93 7.05 -57.51
CA ARG A 421 -37.18 7.54 -58.11
C ARG A 421 -37.59 8.92 -57.57
N ARG A 422 -37.40 9.18 -56.28
CA ARG A 422 -37.79 10.45 -55.64
C ARG A 422 -36.90 11.63 -56.03
N ASN A 423 -35.64 11.34 -56.34
CA ASN A 423 -34.62 12.37 -56.59
C ASN A 423 -34.26 12.54 -58.07
N TYR A 424 -34.83 11.73 -58.97
CA TYR A 424 -34.60 11.80 -60.42
C TYR A 424 -35.51 12.82 -61.12
N GLU A 425 -35.36 14.10 -60.74
CA GLU A 425 -35.86 15.26 -61.51
C GLU A 425 -34.73 16.27 -61.70
N LEU A 426 -33.69 15.87 -62.45
CA LEU A 426 -32.57 16.74 -62.80
C LEU A 426 -32.57 17.04 -64.30
N ASP A 427 -33.56 17.79 -64.77
CA ASP A 427 -33.60 18.30 -66.15
C ASP A 427 -32.56 19.43 -66.39
N GLY A 428 -31.32 19.29 -65.90
CA GLY A 428 -30.24 20.27 -66.10
C GLY A 428 -28.84 19.77 -65.68
N PRO A 429 -27.75 20.47 -66.07
CA PRO A 429 -26.37 20.03 -65.83
C PRO A 429 -26.07 19.89 -64.34
N LEU A 430 -25.31 18.85 -63.98
CA LEU A 430 -24.99 18.56 -62.59
C LEU A 430 -24.20 19.70 -61.96
N THR A 431 -24.84 20.34 -61.00
CA THR A 431 -24.20 21.31 -60.12
C THR A 431 -23.78 20.59 -58.84
N LYS A 432 -22.59 20.91 -58.34
CA LYS A 432 -22.01 20.33 -57.12
C LYS A 432 -23.00 20.36 -55.94
N SER A 433 -23.86 21.38 -55.86
CA SER A 433 -24.87 21.52 -54.80
C SER A 433 -25.92 20.41 -54.79
N LYS A 434 -26.35 19.93 -55.96
CA LYS A 434 -27.41 18.90 -56.07
C LYS A 434 -26.91 17.50 -55.70
N ILE A 435 -25.63 17.21 -55.96
CA ILE A 435 -24.97 15.97 -55.52
C ILE A 435 -24.86 15.96 -54.00
N ILE A 436 -24.47 17.11 -53.42
CA ILE A 436 -24.37 17.29 -51.97
C ILE A 436 -25.73 17.06 -51.31
N GLU A 437 -26.79 17.69 -51.83
CA GLU A 437 -28.15 17.56 -51.30
C GLU A 437 -28.69 16.12 -51.37
N PHE A 438 -28.46 15.42 -52.48
CA PHE A 438 -28.83 14.01 -52.61
C PHE A 438 -28.07 13.13 -51.61
N SER A 439 -26.76 13.34 -51.50
CA SER A 439 -25.89 12.52 -50.64
C SER A 439 -26.26 12.70 -49.16
N HIS A 440 -26.59 13.91 -48.73
CA HIS A 440 -27.10 14.16 -47.36
C HIS A 440 -28.43 13.45 -47.11
N ASN A 441 -29.43 13.62 -47.98
CA ASN A 441 -30.74 12.99 -47.77
C ASN A 441 -30.69 11.45 -47.70
N VAL A 442 -29.79 10.82 -48.47
CA VAL A 442 -29.59 9.37 -48.43
C VAL A 442 -28.80 8.97 -47.17
N THR A 443 -27.81 9.77 -46.78
CA THR A 443 -27.04 9.58 -45.54
C THR A 443 -27.97 9.60 -44.33
N ASP A 444 -28.85 10.60 -44.21
CA ASP A 444 -29.79 10.73 -43.09
C ASP A 444 -30.73 9.53 -42.96
N GLN A 445 -31.25 9.02 -44.09
CA GLN A 445 -32.12 7.85 -44.08
C GLN A 445 -31.39 6.56 -43.71
N LEU A 446 -30.15 6.41 -44.15
CA LEU A 446 -29.31 5.27 -43.78
C LEU A 446 -28.93 5.33 -42.31
N MET A 447 -28.62 6.51 -41.78
CA MET A 447 -28.37 6.72 -40.35
C MET A 447 -29.60 6.42 -39.50
N ALA A 448 -30.81 6.80 -39.94
CA ALA A 448 -32.04 6.46 -39.24
C ALA A 448 -32.26 4.93 -39.13
N ILE A 449 -31.95 4.17 -40.19
CA ILE A 449 -32.03 2.70 -40.18
C ILE A 449 -30.96 2.09 -39.27
N ILE A 450 -29.74 2.65 -39.29
CA ILE A 450 -28.65 2.20 -38.42
C ILE A 450 -29.01 2.39 -36.94
N LEU A 451 -29.65 3.51 -36.58
CA LEU A 451 -30.11 3.79 -35.22
C LEU A 451 -31.29 2.90 -34.77
N GLU A 452 -32.04 2.31 -35.71
CA GLU A 452 -33.11 1.35 -35.39
C GLU A 452 -32.55 -0.06 -35.13
N ILE A 453 -31.47 -0.44 -35.84
CA ILE A 453 -30.80 -1.74 -35.70
C ILE A 453 -29.90 -1.80 -34.45
N ASP A 454 -29.32 -0.67 -34.09
CA ASP A 454 -28.42 -0.48 -32.96
C ASP A 454 -28.83 0.82 -32.26
N PRO A 455 -29.77 0.76 -31.29
CA PRO A 455 -30.24 1.95 -30.59
C PRO A 455 -29.19 2.47 -29.59
N PRO A 456 -29.16 3.78 -29.33
CA PRO A 456 -28.27 4.34 -28.31
C PRO A 456 -28.62 3.79 -26.91
N PRO A 457 -27.62 3.65 -26.03
CA PRO A 457 -27.86 3.23 -24.64
C PRO A 457 -28.76 4.26 -23.94
N GLN A 458 -29.84 3.80 -23.30
CA GLN A 458 -30.80 4.70 -22.63
C GLN A 458 -30.63 4.71 -21.11
N THR A 459 -30.19 3.60 -20.55
CA THR A 459 -30.00 3.41 -19.11
C THR A 459 -28.62 2.88 -18.79
N ILE A 460 -28.18 3.06 -17.54
CA ILE A 460 -26.93 2.52 -17.02
C ILE A 460 -26.85 0.99 -17.21
N ASP A 461 -27.99 0.31 -17.13
CA ASP A 461 -28.07 -1.14 -17.28
C ASP A 461 -27.78 -1.62 -18.72
N ASP A 462 -27.81 -0.72 -19.71
CA ASP A 462 -27.48 -1.00 -21.12
C ASP A 462 -25.96 -0.97 -21.39
N ILE A 463 -25.15 -0.53 -20.43
CA ILE A 463 -23.69 -0.47 -20.56
C ILE A 463 -23.13 -1.90 -20.65
N PRO A 464 -22.20 -2.18 -21.60
CA PRO A 464 -21.50 -3.45 -21.63
C PRO A 464 -20.87 -3.79 -20.26
N LYS A 465 -21.14 -5.00 -19.75
CA LYS A 465 -20.65 -5.45 -18.42
C LYS A 465 -19.13 -5.26 -18.22
N MET A 466 -18.36 -5.29 -19.29
CA MET A 466 -16.91 -5.06 -19.28
C MET A 466 -16.51 -3.62 -18.89
N LEU A 467 -17.35 -2.63 -19.14
CA LEU A 467 -17.13 -1.24 -18.78
C LEU A 467 -17.65 -0.95 -17.37
N SER A 468 -18.80 -1.53 -17.00
CA SER A 468 -19.38 -1.34 -15.66
C SER A 468 -18.69 -2.14 -14.56
N MET A 469 -17.94 -3.21 -14.87
CA MET A 469 -17.31 -4.08 -13.86
C MET A 469 -16.37 -3.36 -12.88
N TRP A 470 -15.81 -2.21 -13.28
CA TRP A 470 -14.85 -1.43 -12.47
C TRP A 470 -15.55 -0.51 -11.47
N VAL A 471 -16.84 -0.29 -11.64
CA VAL A 471 -17.58 0.81 -10.99
C VAL A 471 -18.89 0.29 -10.38
N LEU A 472 -19.36 -0.89 -10.77
CA LEU A 472 -20.64 -1.46 -10.32
C LEU A 472 -20.44 -2.87 -9.73
N SER A 473 -21.24 -3.21 -8.73
CA SER A 473 -21.36 -4.57 -8.20
C SER A 473 -22.04 -5.52 -9.20
N GLU A 474 -21.88 -6.83 -9.01
CA GLU A 474 -22.52 -7.82 -9.90
C GLU A 474 -24.05 -7.78 -9.87
N ASP A 475 -24.62 -7.34 -8.75
CA ASP A 475 -26.05 -7.20 -8.52
C ASP A 475 -26.59 -5.79 -8.82
N SER A 476 -25.74 -4.89 -9.34
CA SER A 476 -26.06 -3.49 -9.66
C SER A 476 -26.56 -2.66 -8.48
N LYS A 477 -26.25 -3.05 -7.25
CA LYS A 477 -26.70 -2.39 -6.01
C LYS A 477 -25.66 -1.52 -5.33
N SER A 478 -24.38 -1.81 -5.57
CA SER A 478 -23.28 -1.01 -5.04
C SER A 478 -22.52 -0.35 -6.20
N ALA A 479 -22.18 0.91 -6.03
CA ALA A 479 -21.39 1.67 -6.98
C ALA A 479 -20.13 2.24 -6.32
N LEU A 480 -19.01 2.15 -7.02
CA LEU A 480 -17.74 2.75 -6.66
C LEU A 480 -17.57 4.06 -7.42
N ILE A 481 -17.29 5.14 -6.71
CA ILE A 481 -16.99 6.45 -7.26
C ILE A 481 -15.53 6.73 -6.90
N THR A 482 -14.68 6.93 -7.91
CA THR A 482 -13.26 7.23 -7.69
C THR A 482 -12.93 8.62 -8.18
N ILE A 483 -12.42 9.47 -7.29
CA ILE A 483 -11.97 10.82 -7.64
C ILE A 483 -10.45 10.79 -7.79
N GLN A 484 -9.96 11.22 -8.94
CA GLN A 484 -8.55 11.25 -9.30
C GLN A 484 -8.06 12.70 -9.32
N TYR A 485 -6.94 12.96 -8.66
CA TYR A 485 -6.36 14.31 -8.54
C TYR A 485 -5.24 14.55 -9.57
N ASP A 486 -5.13 15.79 -10.06
CA ASP A 486 -4.02 16.26 -10.90
C ASP A 486 -2.85 16.69 -10.00
N VAL A 487 -1.85 15.83 -9.98
CA VAL A 487 -0.69 15.91 -9.10
C VAL A 487 0.34 16.98 -9.53
N HIS A 488 0.26 17.53 -10.76
CA HIS A 488 1.23 18.53 -11.24
C HIS A 488 0.98 19.96 -10.75
N SER A 489 -0.14 20.25 -10.10
CA SER A 489 -0.39 21.57 -9.50
C SER A 489 0.53 21.85 -8.31
N PHE A 490 1.20 20.84 -7.76
CA PHE A 490 1.96 20.94 -6.52
C PHE A 490 3.48 21.04 -6.74
N PRO A 491 4.15 22.10 -6.26
CA PRO A 491 5.59 22.27 -6.39
C PRO A 491 6.40 21.40 -5.41
N THR A 492 5.80 20.90 -4.32
CA THR A 492 6.46 20.05 -3.32
C THR A 492 5.59 18.86 -2.88
N THR A 493 6.22 17.73 -2.52
CA THR A 493 5.53 16.50 -2.08
C THR A 493 4.70 16.69 -0.81
N SER A 494 5.18 17.50 0.14
CA SER A 494 4.47 17.73 1.41
C SER A 494 3.26 18.64 1.27
N GLU A 495 3.32 19.66 0.41
CA GLU A 495 2.15 20.51 0.11
C GLU A 495 1.07 19.71 -0.65
N ARG A 496 1.50 18.77 -1.51
CA ARG A 496 0.61 17.84 -2.20
C ARG A 496 -0.14 16.94 -1.21
N GLU A 497 0.58 16.24 -0.33
CA GLU A 497 -0.03 15.29 0.61
C GLU A 497 -1.09 15.96 1.48
N LEU A 498 -0.80 17.16 2.00
CA LEU A 498 -1.72 17.90 2.86
C LEU A 498 -2.95 18.42 2.09
N ALA A 499 -2.77 18.97 0.89
CA ALA A 499 -3.89 19.43 0.07
C ALA A 499 -4.80 18.27 -0.36
N LEU A 500 -4.23 17.09 -0.62
CA LEU A 500 -4.99 15.90 -0.98
C LEU A 500 -5.72 15.29 0.20
N GLN A 501 -5.14 15.34 1.41
CA GLN A 501 -5.84 14.97 2.65
C GLN A 501 -7.03 15.89 2.92
N GLU A 502 -6.82 17.21 2.85
CA GLU A 502 -7.90 18.19 3.04
C GLU A 502 -9.03 18.01 2.01
N ALA A 503 -8.67 17.76 0.75
CA ALA A 503 -9.63 17.46 -0.31
C ALA A 503 -10.39 16.15 -0.05
N ASP A 504 -9.70 15.07 0.28
CA ASP A 504 -10.29 13.75 0.54
C ASP A 504 -11.26 13.79 1.73
N ALA A 505 -10.86 14.41 2.84
CA ALA A 505 -11.70 14.60 4.01
C ALA A 505 -12.97 15.42 3.69
N TRP A 506 -12.83 16.51 2.92
CA TRP A 506 -13.98 17.32 2.51
C TRP A 506 -14.94 16.55 1.61
N ILE A 507 -14.44 15.77 0.65
CA ILE A 507 -15.28 14.96 -0.25
C ILE A 507 -16.00 13.86 0.54
N GLY A 508 -15.32 13.21 1.50
CA GLY A 508 -15.94 12.24 2.41
C GLY A 508 -17.08 12.85 3.24
N ASP A 509 -16.84 13.99 3.88
CA ASP A 509 -17.85 14.73 4.63
C ASP A 509 -19.04 15.15 3.75
N LEU A 510 -18.76 15.62 2.52
CA LEU A 510 -19.78 15.99 1.55
C LEU A 510 -20.66 14.79 1.17
N ALA A 511 -20.06 13.61 0.96
CA ALA A 511 -20.76 12.40 0.58
C ALA A 511 -21.79 11.99 1.66
N HIS A 512 -21.38 12.02 2.93
CA HIS A 512 -22.28 11.76 4.06
C HIS A 512 -23.36 12.82 4.21
N GLN A 513 -23.00 14.11 4.11
CA GLN A 513 -23.97 15.22 4.20
C GLN A 513 -25.03 15.16 3.09
N LEU A 514 -24.64 14.77 1.88
CA LEU A 514 -25.58 14.61 0.76
C LEU A 514 -26.57 13.46 0.98
N LEU A 515 -26.14 12.39 1.63
CA LEU A 515 -27.02 11.27 2.00
C LEU A 515 -28.11 11.73 2.99
N ASP A 516 -27.74 12.58 3.94
CA ASP A 516 -28.64 13.24 4.90
C ASP A 516 -29.61 14.22 4.20
N ASP A 517 -29.09 15.08 3.33
CA ASP A 517 -29.86 16.11 2.62
C ASP A 517 -30.92 15.50 1.70
N LEU A 518 -30.60 14.40 1.02
CA LEU A 518 -31.52 13.65 0.15
C LEU A 518 -32.38 12.63 0.91
N ALA A 519 -32.20 12.49 2.22
CA ALA A 519 -32.93 11.57 3.10
C ALA A 519 -32.85 10.08 2.68
N LEU A 520 -31.71 9.66 2.15
CA LEU A 520 -31.51 8.33 1.55
C LEU A 520 -31.09 7.24 2.53
N HIS A 521 -30.88 7.54 3.82
CA HIS A 521 -30.43 6.56 4.84
C HIS A 521 -31.29 5.30 5.00
N LYS A 522 -32.52 5.29 4.48
CA LYS A 522 -33.40 4.10 4.52
C LYS A 522 -33.19 3.16 3.34
N THR A 523 -32.55 3.65 2.29
CA THR A 523 -32.45 3.00 0.97
C THR A 523 -31.02 2.85 0.51
N ALA A 524 -30.07 3.64 1.04
CA ALA A 524 -28.66 3.56 0.73
C ALA A 524 -27.79 3.96 1.93
N GLU A 525 -26.58 3.39 1.96
CA GLU A 525 -25.48 3.71 2.86
C GLU A 525 -24.27 4.13 2.01
N VAL A 526 -23.44 5.03 2.55
CA VAL A 526 -22.26 5.55 1.87
C VAL A 526 -21.05 5.25 2.73
N TYR A 527 -19.98 4.80 2.07
CA TYR A 527 -18.71 4.51 2.73
C TYR A 527 -17.56 5.23 2.03
N HIS A 528 -16.74 5.92 2.81
CA HIS A 528 -15.50 6.56 2.41
C HIS A 528 -14.31 5.65 2.71
N THR A 529 -13.49 5.42 1.70
CA THR A 529 -12.27 4.63 1.80
C THR A 529 -11.23 5.13 0.80
N GLY A 530 -10.12 4.40 0.72
CA GLY A 530 -8.96 4.78 -0.08
C GLY A 530 -7.72 4.96 0.77
N GLU A 531 -6.57 4.94 0.11
CA GLU A 531 -5.28 5.01 0.80
C GLU A 531 -5.12 6.30 1.61
N ILE A 532 -5.58 7.44 1.07
CA ILE A 532 -5.50 8.76 1.72
C ILE A 532 -6.33 8.76 3.01
N TYR A 533 -7.63 8.43 2.91
CA TYR A 533 -8.54 8.38 4.04
C TYR A 533 -8.04 7.44 5.15
N ILE A 534 -7.60 6.23 4.78
CA ILE A 534 -7.09 5.25 5.76
C ILE A 534 -5.84 5.80 6.45
N GLN A 535 -4.90 6.39 5.70
CA GLN A 535 -3.67 6.96 6.26
C GLN A 535 -3.98 8.16 7.17
N GLU A 536 -4.81 9.10 6.76
CA GLU A 536 -5.21 10.27 7.55
C GLU A 536 -5.99 9.87 8.81
N SER A 537 -6.91 8.93 8.68
CA SER A 537 -7.66 8.43 9.83
C SER A 537 -6.75 7.72 10.83
N LEU A 538 -5.75 6.99 10.33
CA LEU A 538 -4.72 6.40 11.18
C LEU A 538 -3.86 7.46 11.87
N THR A 539 -3.46 8.53 11.18
CA THR A 539 -2.65 9.60 11.78
C THR A 539 -3.45 10.30 12.88
N THR A 540 -4.69 10.68 12.61
CA THR A 540 -5.57 11.37 13.56
C THR A 540 -5.93 10.49 14.76
N LEU A 541 -6.21 9.19 14.57
CA LEU A 541 -6.43 8.24 15.65
C LEU A 541 -5.17 8.06 16.50
N SER A 542 -4.01 7.89 15.86
CA SER A 542 -2.72 7.71 16.54
C SER A 542 -2.34 8.94 17.38
N GLU A 543 -2.57 10.15 16.86
CA GLU A 543 -2.36 11.40 17.58
C GLU A 543 -3.23 11.52 18.83
N ASN A 544 -4.52 11.23 18.68
CA ASN A 544 -5.48 11.29 19.77
C ASN A 544 -5.19 10.25 20.84
N ASP A 545 -4.83 9.04 20.43
CA ASP A 545 -4.46 7.96 21.33
C ASP A 545 -3.14 8.26 22.07
N ALA A 546 -2.12 8.76 21.39
CA ALA A 546 -0.87 9.15 22.03
C ALA A 546 -1.09 10.17 23.16
N LYS A 547 -1.89 11.22 22.90
CA LYS A 547 -2.25 12.24 23.92
C LYS A 547 -3.00 11.63 25.11
N LYS A 548 -3.96 10.72 24.86
CA LYS A 548 -4.74 10.06 25.92
C LYS A 548 -3.88 9.10 26.75
N ILE A 549 -3.06 8.29 26.09
CA ILE A 549 -2.19 7.28 26.69
C ILE A 549 -1.21 7.91 27.68
N ASP A 550 -0.57 9.02 27.30
CA ASP A 550 0.39 9.73 28.16
C ASP A 550 -0.29 10.22 29.46
N ILE A 551 -1.49 10.79 29.36
CA ILE A 551 -2.26 11.26 30.52
C ILE A 551 -2.66 10.07 31.41
N ILE A 552 -3.17 8.99 30.82
CA ILE A 552 -3.58 7.78 31.55
C ILE A 552 -2.39 7.16 32.26
N ALA A 553 -1.24 7.02 31.60
CA ALA A 553 -0.01 6.49 32.18
C ALA A 553 0.38 7.30 33.42
N VAL A 554 0.39 8.64 33.31
CA VAL A 554 0.74 9.53 34.42
C VAL A 554 -0.19 9.35 35.60
N VAL A 555 -1.51 9.32 35.37
CA VAL A 555 -2.50 9.13 36.42
C VAL A 555 -2.35 7.76 37.09
N LEU A 556 -2.22 6.69 36.30
CA LEU A 556 -2.17 5.32 36.79
C LEU A 556 -0.91 5.08 37.64
N VAL A 557 0.25 5.52 37.17
CA VAL A 557 1.51 5.44 37.94
C VAL A 557 1.42 6.31 39.20
N THR A 558 0.84 7.51 39.13
CA THR A 558 0.67 8.38 40.31
C THR A 558 -0.17 7.69 41.39
N VAL A 559 -1.30 7.07 41.02
CA VAL A 559 -2.18 6.35 41.96
C VAL A 559 -1.43 5.21 42.65
N ILE A 560 -0.63 4.44 41.90
CA ILE A 560 0.13 3.33 42.45
C ILE A 560 1.27 3.83 43.35
N LEU A 561 1.97 4.90 42.97
CA LEU A 561 2.99 5.50 43.81
C LEU A 561 2.44 6.03 45.13
N ILE A 562 1.24 6.64 45.13
CA ILE A 562 0.55 7.03 46.36
C ILE A 562 0.31 5.80 47.25
N GLY A 563 -0.11 4.68 46.67
CA GLY A 563 -0.27 3.40 47.36
C GLY A 563 1.04 2.88 47.97
N ILE A 564 2.13 2.86 47.19
CA ILE A 564 3.45 2.33 47.59
C ILE A 564 4.07 3.20 48.70
N PHE A 565 4.14 4.51 48.50
CA PHE A 565 4.77 5.40 49.48
C PHE A 565 3.85 5.75 50.66
N CYS A 566 2.54 5.48 50.55
CA CYS A 566 1.53 5.87 51.53
C CYS A 566 1.63 7.37 51.91
N SER A 567 1.97 8.22 50.94
CA SER A 567 2.24 9.66 51.09
C SER A 567 1.77 10.41 49.85
N LEU A 568 1.37 11.68 50.01
CA LEU A 568 0.98 12.53 48.87
C LEU A 568 2.18 13.25 48.24
N ILE A 569 3.22 13.54 49.03
CA ILE A 569 4.38 14.31 48.55
C ILE A 569 5.49 13.38 48.03
N ALA A 570 5.65 12.17 48.59
CA ALA A 570 6.68 11.24 48.13
C ALA A 570 6.57 10.86 46.66
N PRO A 571 5.38 10.60 46.08
CA PRO A 571 5.21 10.34 44.65
C PRO A 571 5.67 11.49 43.76
N LEU A 572 5.63 12.74 44.22
CA LEU A 572 6.07 13.89 43.42
C LEU A 572 7.58 13.86 43.16
N VAL A 573 8.38 13.22 44.02
CA VAL A 573 9.84 13.11 43.83
C VAL A 573 10.18 12.36 42.54
N PRO A 574 9.74 11.11 42.33
CA PRO A 574 9.97 10.40 41.07
C PRO A 574 9.24 11.07 39.90
N LEU A 575 8.00 11.53 40.07
CA LEU A 575 7.24 12.13 38.96
C LEU A 575 7.89 13.39 38.40
N VAL A 576 8.38 14.30 39.26
CA VAL A 576 9.10 15.51 38.82
C VAL A 576 10.44 15.13 38.20
N SER A 577 11.16 14.17 38.80
CA SER A 577 12.45 13.71 38.27
C SER A 577 12.30 13.15 36.85
N ILE A 578 11.32 12.27 36.64
CA ILE A 578 11.09 11.64 35.35
C ILE A 578 10.42 12.59 34.36
N GLY A 579 9.53 13.48 34.80
CA GLY A 579 8.99 14.54 33.94
C GLY A 579 10.08 15.44 33.34
N ILE A 580 11.09 15.83 34.13
CA ILE A 580 12.27 16.57 33.63
C ILE A 580 13.06 15.73 32.63
N SER A 581 13.23 14.43 32.88
CA SER A 581 13.91 13.52 31.97
C SER A 581 13.20 13.40 30.62
N ILE A 582 11.88 13.20 30.63
CA ILE A 582 11.05 13.07 29.43
C ILE A 582 11.10 14.37 28.63
N ALA A 583 10.94 15.54 29.27
CA ALA A 583 11.02 16.83 28.60
C ALA A 583 12.37 17.03 27.87
N ILE A 584 13.49 16.72 28.54
CA ILE A 584 14.82 16.80 27.92
C ILE A 584 14.98 15.78 26.79
N SER A 585 14.42 14.59 26.95
CA SER A 585 14.48 13.53 25.93
C SER A 585 13.71 13.91 24.67
N PHE A 586 12.49 14.47 24.82
CA PHE A 586 11.72 15.02 23.71
C PHE A 586 12.41 16.21 23.06
N ALA A 587 13.02 17.10 23.83
CA ALA A 587 13.81 18.20 23.27
C ALA A 587 14.98 17.70 22.41
N LEU A 588 15.64 16.60 22.79
CA LEU A 588 16.71 16.01 21.99
C LEU A 588 16.17 15.28 20.76
N LEU A 589 15.05 14.58 20.90
CA LEU A 589 14.38 13.97 19.75
C LEU A 589 13.95 15.03 18.73
N PHE A 590 13.51 16.21 19.15
CA PHE A 590 13.22 17.32 18.24
C PHE A 590 14.42 17.69 17.38
N TRP A 591 15.63 17.75 17.97
CA TRP A 591 16.84 18.02 17.20
C TRP A 591 17.25 16.86 16.28
N ILE A 592 16.91 15.63 16.64
CA ILE A 592 17.11 14.45 15.79
C ILE A 592 16.10 14.45 14.63
N ALA A 593 14.86 14.88 14.88
CA ALA A 593 13.79 14.99 13.89
C ALA A 593 14.19 15.87 12.70
N GLN A 594 15.03 16.89 12.93
CA GLN A 594 15.57 17.75 11.88
C GLN A 594 16.52 17.05 10.90
N ALA A 595 17.02 15.85 11.24
CA ALA A 595 17.96 15.09 10.42
C ALA A 595 17.43 13.71 10.02
N MET A 596 16.47 13.16 10.74
CA MET A 596 15.89 11.84 10.54
C MET A 596 14.42 11.86 10.94
N ASP A 597 13.56 11.20 10.17
CA ASP A 597 12.14 11.06 10.50
C ASP A 597 11.95 10.36 11.85
N VAL A 598 10.98 10.82 12.64
CA VAL A 598 10.67 10.27 13.97
C VAL A 598 9.25 9.72 13.98
N HIS A 599 9.14 8.40 14.16
CA HIS A 599 7.84 7.74 14.22
C HIS A 599 7.15 7.98 15.58
N TYR A 600 5.83 8.19 15.60
CA TYR A 600 5.06 8.45 16.84
C TYR A 600 5.21 7.32 17.89
N LEU A 601 5.34 6.06 17.44
CA LEU A 601 5.52 4.93 18.35
C LEU A 601 6.80 5.07 19.19
N SER A 602 7.81 5.78 18.68
CA SER A 602 9.06 6.06 19.39
C SER A 602 8.84 6.99 20.59
N THR A 603 8.03 8.04 20.46
CA THR A 603 7.76 8.98 21.56
C THR A 603 6.84 8.35 22.59
N LEU A 604 5.80 7.65 22.16
CA LEU A 604 4.86 6.93 23.02
C LEU A 604 5.59 5.87 23.88
N ILE A 605 6.43 5.04 23.27
CA ILE A 605 7.17 4.03 24.03
C ILE A 605 8.27 4.69 24.90
N LEU A 606 8.91 5.77 24.45
CA LEU A 606 9.84 6.54 25.28
C LEU A 606 9.19 7.03 26.57
N THR A 607 7.98 7.62 26.50
CA THR A 607 7.26 8.09 27.68
C THR A 607 6.97 6.94 28.63
N VAL A 608 6.37 5.86 28.13
CA VAL A 608 5.97 4.70 28.93
C VAL A 608 7.18 4.02 29.59
N ILE A 609 8.27 3.82 28.85
CA ILE A 609 9.51 3.22 29.38
C ILE A 609 10.18 4.14 30.40
N SER A 610 10.29 5.44 30.11
CA SER A 610 10.88 6.41 31.04
C SER A 610 10.08 6.49 32.34
N MET A 611 8.74 6.38 32.25
CA MET A 611 7.87 6.34 33.42
C MET A 611 7.97 5.03 34.18
N GLY A 612 8.05 3.88 33.50
CA GLY A 612 8.22 2.59 34.16
C GLY A 612 9.61 2.44 34.81
N ALA A 613 10.64 2.33 33.98
CA ALA A 613 12.01 2.07 34.41
C ALA A 613 12.61 3.24 35.22
N GLY A 614 12.33 4.48 34.81
CA GLY A 614 12.85 5.66 35.49
C GLY A 614 12.28 5.82 36.90
N VAL A 615 10.97 5.59 37.08
CA VAL A 615 10.36 5.64 38.42
C VAL A 615 10.92 4.52 39.30
N ASP A 616 11.19 3.34 38.76
CA ASP A 616 11.81 2.24 39.49
C ASP A 616 13.18 2.63 40.05
N TYR A 617 14.03 3.28 39.25
CA TYR A 617 15.32 3.80 39.71
C TYR A 617 15.17 4.77 40.89
N CYS A 618 14.13 5.61 40.84
CA CYS A 618 13.81 6.54 41.91
C CYS A 618 13.32 5.81 43.18
N ILE A 619 12.47 4.79 43.05
CA ILE A 619 11.97 3.98 44.17
C ILE A 619 13.12 3.27 44.88
N PHE A 620 14.08 2.71 44.13
CA PHE A 620 15.25 2.05 44.73
C PHE A 620 16.11 3.01 45.54
N LEU A 621 16.42 4.17 44.97
CA LEU A 621 17.23 5.18 45.67
C LEU A 621 16.50 5.72 46.90
N TYR A 622 15.19 5.96 46.79
CA TYR A 622 14.33 6.36 47.90
C TYR A 622 14.29 5.30 48.99
N SER A 623 14.08 4.03 48.64
CA SER A 623 13.98 2.94 49.60
C SER A 623 15.27 2.79 50.40
N ARG A 624 16.43 2.95 49.74
CA ARG A 624 17.72 2.91 50.43
C ARG A 624 17.92 4.12 51.35
N TYR A 625 17.54 5.31 50.90
CA TYR A 625 17.55 6.51 51.75
C TYR A 625 16.65 6.33 52.99
N HIS A 626 15.45 5.78 52.82
CA HIS A 626 14.53 5.51 53.91
C HIS A 626 15.08 4.46 54.89
N GLU A 627 15.68 3.39 54.39
CA GLU A 627 16.34 2.35 55.21
C GLU A 627 17.45 2.94 56.11
N GLU A 628 18.26 3.86 55.58
CA GLU A 628 19.33 4.49 56.36
C GLU A 628 18.80 5.52 57.37
N LEU A 629 17.70 6.22 57.06
CA LEU A 629 17.00 7.05 58.04
C LEU A 629 16.41 6.23 59.19
N GLU A 630 15.82 5.06 58.91
CA GLU A 630 15.30 4.16 59.95
C GLU A 630 16.41 3.61 60.87
N LYS A 631 17.65 3.50 60.37
CA LYS A 631 18.84 3.18 61.16
C LYS A 631 19.34 4.33 62.04
N GLY A 632 18.72 5.51 61.94
CA GLY A 632 19.05 6.70 62.73
C GLY A 632 20.17 7.56 62.16
N GLN A 633 20.54 7.38 60.88
CA GLN A 633 21.52 8.26 60.24
C GLN A 633 20.95 9.67 60.00
N ASN A 634 21.83 10.68 60.01
CA ASN A 634 21.46 12.02 59.57
C ASN A 634 21.14 12.01 58.07
N LYS A 635 20.26 12.91 57.61
CA LYS A 635 19.79 12.98 56.22
C LYS A 635 20.94 13.04 55.21
N GLU A 636 21.98 13.82 55.50
CA GLU A 636 23.14 13.98 54.60
C GLU A 636 23.92 12.67 54.43
N GLU A 637 24.08 11.94 55.53
CA GLU A 637 24.81 10.66 55.54
C GLU A 637 23.97 9.55 54.92
N ALA A 638 22.65 9.57 55.14
CA ALA A 638 21.70 8.69 54.47
C ALA A 638 21.72 8.87 52.95
N VAL A 639 21.74 10.12 52.43
CA VAL A 639 21.84 10.38 50.98
C VAL A 639 23.19 9.93 50.42
N LYS A 640 24.31 10.22 51.09
CA LYS A 640 25.63 9.76 50.63
C LYS A 640 25.69 8.24 50.53
N THR A 641 25.15 7.55 51.54
CA THR A 641 25.09 6.08 51.57
C THR A 641 24.16 5.53 50.50
N ALA A 642 23.00 6.16 50.28
CA ALA A 642 22.07 5.77 49.22
C ALA A 642 22.70 5.90 47.83
N VAL A 643 23.31 7.05 47.50
CA VAL A 643 23.99 7.27 46.21
C VAL A 643 25.18 6.32 46.03
N LYS A 644 25.94 6.04 47.10
CA LYS A 644 27.10 5.14 47.03
C LYS A 644 26.73 3.71 46.65
N PHE A 645 25.67 3.15 47.25
CA PHE A 645 25.33 1.73 47.07
C PHE A 645 24.15 1.51 46.10
N ALA A 646 23.03 2.20 46.33
CA ALA A 646 21.88 2.09 45.43
C ALA A 646 22.13 2.80 44.10
N GLY A 647 22.85 3.94 44.10
CA GLY A 647 23.22 4.63 42.86
C GLY A 647 24.16 3.81 41.95
N GLU A 648 25.13 3.08 42.53
CA GLU A 648 25.99 2.15 41.76
C GLU A 648 25.14 1.06 41.09
N SER A 649 24.17 0.52 41.82
CA SER A 649 23.27 -0.53 41.32
C SER A 649 22.34 -0.01 40.21
N VAL A 650 21.74 1.17 40.40
CA VAL A 650 20.88 1.86 39.40
C VAL A 650 21.65 2.15 38.11
N PHE A 651 22.90 2.60 38.20
CA PHE A 651 23.72 2.88 37.02
C PHE A 651 24.01 1.61 36.20
N HIS A 652 24.37 0.51 36.85
CA HIS A 652 24.66 -0.76 36.16
C HIS A 652 23.41 -1.39 35.56
N SER A 653 22.29 -1.29 36.28
CA SER A 653 20.96 -1.66 35.82
C SER A 653 20.60 -0.90 34.55
N GLY A 654 20.58 0.43 34.58
CA GLY A 654 20.28 1.23 33.39
C GLY A 654 21.25 1.01 32.22
N LEU A 655 22.53 0.67 32.47
CA LEU A 655 23.47 0.30 31.41
C LEU A 655 23.05 -0.99 30.68
N THR A 656 22.46 -1.97 31.37
CA THR A 656 21.94 -3.17 30.71
C THR A 656 20.74 -2.87 29.82
N VAL A 657 19.86 -1.98 30.26
CA VAL A 657 18.73 -1.49 29.45
C VAL A 657 19.23 -0.78 28.18
N LEU A 658 20.27 0.07 28.30
CA LEU A 658 20.88 0.75 27.17
C LEU A 658 21.46 -0.21 26.13
N VAL A 659 21.96 -1.38 26.53
CA VAL A 659 22.42 -2.38 25.57
C VAL A 659 21.25 -3.09 24.91
N GLY A 660 20.17 -3.36 25.63
CA GLY A 660 18.92 -3.88 25.06
C GLY A 660 18.39 -2.99 23.94
N PHE A 661 18.23 -1.69 24.22
CA PHE A 661 17.73 -0.70 23.26
C PHE A 661 18.78 -0.35 22.20
N GLY A 662 20.05 -0.27 22.57
CA GLY A 662 21.15 0.00 21.64
C GLY A 662 21.29 -1.07 20.56
N ALA A 663 20.90 -2.32 20.84
CA ALA A 663 20.89 -3.37 19.84
C ALA A 663 19.86 -3.13 18.72
N LEU A 664 18.77 -2.40 18.99
CA LEU A 664 17.77 -2.01 17.99
C LEU A 664 18.31 -0.95 17.01
N ILE A 665 19.44 -0.30 17.31
CA ILE A 665 20.04 0.71 16.43
C ILE A 665 20.75 0.05 15.23
N ILE A 666 21.20 -1.20 15.38
CA ILE A 666 22.05 -1.89 14.40
C ILE A 666 21.32 -2.31 13.13
N PRO A 667 20.09 -2.88 13.18
CA PRO A 667 19.38 -3.31 11.98
C PRO A 667 19.21 -2.20 10.94
N ASP A 668 19.16 -2.62 9.68
CA ASP A 668 18.86 -1.73 8.57
C ASP A 668 17.35 -1.55 8.39
N PHE A 669 16.69 -1.09 9.46
CA PHE A 669 15.28 -0.73 9.45
C PHE A 669 15.10 0.61 10.20
N PRO A 670 14.86 1.73 9.48
CA PRO A 670 14.72 3.05 10.09
C PRO A 670 13.78 3.11 11.29
N LEU A 671 12.61 2.46 11.23
CA LEU A 671 11.63 2.40 12.31
C LEU A 671 12.25 1.84 13.61
N ILE A 672 12.82 0.62 13.55
CA ILE A 672 13.44 -0.02 14.72
C ILE A 672 14.64 0.79 15.23
N ARG A 673 15.40 1.41 14.31
CA ARG A 673 16.56 2.23 14.66
C ARG A 673 16.18 3.47 15.44
N ILE A 674 15.18 4.24 14.99
CA ILE A 674 14.73 5.46 15.70
C ILE A 674 14.08 5.12 17.04
N MET A 675 13.38 3.99 17.12
CA MET A 675 12.86 3.44 18.37
C MET A 675 14.00 3.09 19.35
N GLY A 676 15.06 2.43 18.88
CA GLY A 676 16.25 2.15 19.70
C GLY A 676 16.95 3.43 20.21
N ILE A 677 17.07 4.45 19.36
CA ILE A 677 17.68 5.75 19.70
C ILE A 677 16.82 6.48 20.75
N SER A 678 15.52 6.61 20.52
CA SER A 678 14.59 7.31 21.41
C SER A 678 14.55 6.69 22.80
N MET A 679 14.40 5.37 22.90
CA MET A 679 14.38 4.66 24.19
C MET A 679 15.72 4.77 24.91
N SER A 680 16.84 4.70 24.18
CA SER A 680 18.18 4.88 24.77
C SER A 680 18.36 6.27 25.37
N ILE A 681 17.92 7.33 24.67
CA ILE A 681 17.93 8.70 25.18
C ILE A 681 17.08 8.80 26.44
N GLY A 682 15.84 8.27 26.41
CA GLY A 682 14.93 8.26 27.56
C GLY A 682 15.57 7.64 28.81
N ILE A 683 16.26 6.51 28.67
CA ILE A 683 16.95 5.85 29.79
C ILE A 683 18.19 6.61 30.25
N ILE A 684 19.02 7.15 29.35
CA ILE A 684 20.20 7.94 29.73
C ILE A 684 19.77 9.10 30.65
N PHE A 685 18.75 9.86 30.25
CA PHE A 685 18.28 10.98 31.06
C PHE A 685 17.52 10.52 32.30
N SER A 686 16.87 9.37 32.27
CA SER A 686 16.21 8.80 33.45
C SER A 686 17.23 8.41 34.52
N ILE A 687 18.37 7.81 34.15
CA ILE A 687 19.48 7.49 35.07
C ILE A 687 20.11 8.78 35.61
N ILE A 688 20.40 9.75 34.74
CA ILE A 688 20.99 11.04 35.16
C ILE A 688 20.06 11.75 36.15
N SER A 689 18.77 11.79 35.85
CA SER A 689 17.75 12.39 36.71
C SER A 689 17.62 11.64 38.04
N ALA A 690 17.55 10.31 38.00
CA ALA A 690 17.50 9.48 39.21
C ALA A 690 18.73 9.68 40.12
N LEU A 691 19.93 9.80 39.56
CA LEU A 691 21.16 9.96 40.34
C LEU A 691 21.40 11.39 40.85
N LEU A 692 20.86 12.41 40.18
CA LEU A 692 21.11 13.82 40.52
C LEU A 692 19.88 14.50 41.16
N VAL A 693 18.73 14.41 40.50
CA VAL A 693 17.51 15.15 40.86
C VAL A 693 16.83 14.52 42.08
N VAL A 694 16.64 13.20 42.10
CA VAL A 694 16.00 12.50 43.25
C VAL A 694 16.71 12.78 44.58
N PRO A 695 18.02 12.51 44.75
CA PRO A 695 18.67 12.77 46.04
C PRO A 695 18.70 14.26 46.38
N SER A 696 18.69 15.16 45.38
CA SER A 696 18.58 16.60 45.61
C SER A 696 17.19 17.02 46.10
N LEU A 697 16.12 16.44 45.54
CA LEU A 697 14.74 16.64 45.99
C LEU A 697 14.53 16.08 47.40
N LEU A 698 15.09 14.92 47.72
CA LEU A 698 15.06 14.36 49.07
C LEU A 698 15.77 15.28 50.09
N MET A 699 16.89 15.89 49.71
CA MET A 699 17.56 16.90 50.54
C MET A 699 16.75 18.18 50.75
N LEU A 700 15.98 18.60 49.73
CA LEU A 700 15.16 19.81 49.79
C LEU A 700 13.87 19.59 50.61
N LEU A 701 13.16 18.50 50.38
CA LEU A 701 11.84 18.23 50.96
C LEU A 701 11.92 17.64 52.38
N ASP A 702 13.00 16.94 52.71
CA ASP A 702 13.28 16.41 54.06
C ASP A 702 12.04 15.68 54.66
N GLN A 703 11.52 16.13 55.81
CA GLN A 703 10.37 15.52 56.47
C GLN A 703 9.03 15.71 55.73
N ALA A 704 8.93 16.69 54.82
CA ALA A 704 7.70 16.93 54.06
C ALA A 704 7.34 15.75 53.16
N VAL A 705 8.33 14.98 52.71
CA VAL A 705 8.15 13.77 51.87
C VAL A 705 7.23 12.75 52.56
N PHE A 706 7.16 12.73 53.89
CA PHE A 706 6.35 11.79 54.67
C PHE A 706 4.95 12.32 55.02
N TRP A 707 4.55 13.47 54.48
CA TRP A 707 3.25 14.07 54.78
C TRP A 707 2.16 13.62 53.78
N PRO A 708 0.92 13.34 54.25
CA PRO A 708 0.43 13.35 55.63
C PRO A 708 0.66 12.01 56.35
N LYS A 709 1.05 12.08 57.63
CA LYS A 709 1.27 10.88 58.47
C LYS A 709 -0.02 10.06 58.71
N THR A 710 -1.20 10.66 58.48
CA THR A 710 -2.50 9.98 58.59
C THR A 710 -2.68 8.90 57.53
N LEU A 711 -2.28 9.15 56.28
CA LEU A 711 -2.30 8.14 55.20
C LEU A 711 -1.38 6.97 55.52
N GLN A 712 -0.20 7.24 56.08
CA GLN A 712 0.70 6.20 56.57
C GLN A 712 0.08 5.37 57.70
N THR A 713 -0.90 5.90 58.45
CA THR A 713 -1.55 5.19 59.55
C THR A 713 -2.75 4.35 59.09
N ILE A 714 -3.38 4.73 57.97
CA ILE A 714 -4.54 4.08 57.35
C ILE A 714 -4.10 2.98 56.38
N LEU A 715 -3.16 3.30 55.47
CA LEU A 715 -2.72 2.40 54.41
C LEU A 715 -1.61 1.43 54.86
N ARG A 716 -0.77 1.77 55.86
CA ARG A 716 0.14 0.77 56.45
C ARG A 716 -0.69 -0.22 57.28
N PRO A 717 -0.70 -1.53 56.97
CA PRO A 717 -1.43 -2.51 57.77
C PRO A 717 -0.91 -2.53 59.21
N GLN A 718 -1.69 -1.97 60.15
CA GLN A 718 -1.32 -1.84 61.58
C GLN A 718 -1.03 -3.19 62.27
N LYS A 719 -1.47 -4.31 61.68
CA LYS A 719 -1.23 -5.66 62.22
C LYS A 719 0.17 -6.19 61.93
N TRP A 720 0.91 -5.64 60.97
CA TRP A 720 2.25 -6.12 60.59
C TRP A 720 3.38 -5.51 61.42
N PHE A 721 3.15 -4.38 62.11
CA PHE A 721 4.23 -3.63 62.78
C PHE A 721 3.92 -3.09 64.18
N LYS A 722 2.84 -3.51 64.87
CA LYS A 722 2.62 -3.11 66.27
C LYS A 722 3.66 -3.75 67.21
N LYS A 723 4.74 -3.02 67.48
CA LYS A 723 5.55 -3.20 68.68
C LYS A 723 4.70 -2.74 69.88
N LYS A 724 4.07 -3.68 70.59
CA LYS A 724 3.40 -3.39 71.86
C LYS A 724 4.46 -2.88 72.85
N LYS A 725 4.54 -1.56 73.05
CA LYS A 725 5.15 -0.99 74.26
C LYS A 725 4.28 -1.42 75.43
N LYS A 726 4.86 -2.16 76.37
CA LYS A 726 4.24 -2.51 77.65
C LYS A 726 4.63 -1.39 78.63
N ASN A 727 3.66 -0.58 79.03
CA ASN A 727 3.72 0.20 80.26
C ASN A 727 3.25 -0.69 81.42
N GLU A 728 3.56 -0.25 82.65
CA GLU A 728 3.43 -0.87 84.00
C GLU A 728 4.79 -1.34 84.52
N ASP A 729 5.36 -0.85 85.63
CA ASP A 729 4.95 0.10 86.68
C ASP A 729 6.24 0.55 87.41
N SER A 730 6.27 1.80 87.90
CA SER A 730 6.52 2.12 89.32
C SER A 730 6.96 3.57 89.49
N ASP A 731 6.10 4.33 90.16
CA ASP A 731 6.41 5.56 90.89
C ASP A 731 7.66 5.40 91.76
N ASN A 732 8.58 6.37 91.71
CA ASN A 732 8.91 7.22 92.86
C ASN A 732 10.19 8.05 92.65
N PHE A 733 10.08 9.26 93.19
CA PHE A 733 11.12 10.05 93.85
C PHE A 733 11.87 11.14 93.08
N LEU A 734 11.62 12.37 93.57
CA LEU A 734 12.30 13.62 93.30
C LEU A 734 13.82 13.55 93.58
N GLY A 735 14.58 14.32 92.80
CA GLY A 735 15.93 14.78 93.13
C GLY A 735 16.40 15.85 92.13
N SER A 736 16.69 17.04 92.65
CA SER A 736 17.12 18.29 91.97
C SER A 736 18.46 18.17 91.19
N PRO A 737 18.83 19.16 90.34
CA PRO A 737 19.94 19.04 89.40
C PRO A 737 21.30 19.44 90.03
N PRO A 738 22.43 18.99 89.44
CA PRO A 738 23.62 19.81 89.43
C PRO A 738 24.14 20.11 88.01
N ASP A 739 24.77 21.28 87.95
CA ASP A 739 25.30 22.06 86.85
C ASP A 739 26.43 21.42 86.01
N PRO A 740 26.78 22.04 84.87
CA PRO A 740 27.67 21.50 83.84
C PRO A 740 29.15 21.75 84.17
N LEU A 741 30.01 20.77 83.89
CA LEU A 741 31.42 20.91 83.46
C LEU A 741 32.13 19.55 83.53
N SER A 742 32.40 18.96 82.36
CA SER A 742 33.67 18.30 82.04
C SER A 742 33.68 17.94 80.56
N ASP A 743 34.38 18.77 79.78
CA ASP A 743 34.83 18.45 78.43
C ASP A 743 35.69 17.18 78.45
N GLU A 744 35.34 16.16 77.67
CA GLU A 744 36.33 15.29 77.06
C GLU A 744 35.84 14.79 75.69
N SER A 745 36.71 15.04 74.71
CA SER A 745 36.64 14.84 73.28
C SER A 745 35.83 13.66 72.74
N ILE A 746 35.00 13.99 71.75
CA ILE A 746 34.48 13.12 70.71
C ILE A 746 35.64 12.37 70.04
N ILE A 747 35.63 11.03 70.13
CA ILE A 747 36.38 10.16 69.23
C ILE A 747 35.38 9.63 68.20
N GLU A 748 35.55 10.08 66.96
CA GLU A 748 34.84 9.63 65.77
C GLU A 748 35.14 8.14 65.48
N GLY A 749 34.11 7.40 65.01
CA GLY A 749 34.34 6.13 64.31
C GLY A 749 33.84 4.84 64.96
N GLN A 750 32.82 4.86 65.82
CA GLN A 750 32.14 3.62 66.24
C GLN A 750 30.70 3.53 65.72
N SER A 751 30.45 2.52 64.89
CA SER A 751 29.13 2.10 64.41
C SER A 751 28.24 1.63 65.58
N TYR A 752 27.02 2.16 65.64
CA TYR A 752 26.02 2.04 66.72
C TYR A 752 25.38 0.64 66.90
N TYR A 753 26.11 -0.46 66.69
CA TYR A 753 25.62 -1.83 66.95
C TYR A 753 26.21 -2.49 68.21
N HIS A 754 26.74 -1.72 69.16
CA HIS A 754 27.26 -2.25 70.42
C HIS A 754 26.55 -1.68 71.65
N LYS A 755 25.32 -2.14 71.88
CA LYS A 755 24.74 -2.18 73.23
C LYS A 755 23.56 -3.15 73.35
N ARG A 756 23.79 -4.45 73.09
CA ARG A 756 22.82 -5.48 73.51
C ARG A 756 23.41 -6.90 73.59
N THR A 757 24.47 -7.10 74.35
CA THR A 757 25.03 -8.43 74.61
C THR A 757 25.52 -8.55 76.06
N LYS A 758 24.63 -8.28 77.01
CA LYS A 758 24.73 -8.76 78.40
C LYS A 758 23.31 -9.01 78.91
N ASN A 759 22.71 -10.13 78.48
CA ASN A 759 21.62 -10.84 79.19
C ASN A 759 21.14 -12.11 78.45
N ASP A 760 22.02 -12.86 77.79
CA ASP A 760 21.63 -14.02 76.96
C ASP A 760 21.52 -15.37 77.68
N ASN A 761 21.42 -15.39 79.03
CA ASN A 761 21.11 -16.62 79.76
C ASN A 761 19.64 -16.75 80.21
N GLN A 762 18.74 -15.87 79.76
CA GLN A 762 17.28 -15.98 80.02
C GLN A 762 16.37 -15.92 78.78
N LEU A 763 16.92 -15.94 77.55
CA LEU A 763 16.15 -15.78 76.30
C LEU A 763 16.03 -17.07 75.47
N LYS A 764 16.02 -18.26 76.08
CA LYS A 764 15.81 -19.54 75.37
C LYS A 764 14.35 -20.03 75.27
N THR A 765 13.36 -19.23 75.67
CA THR A 765 11.94 -19.64 75.61
C THR A 765 10.99 -18.51 75.20
N SER A 766 11.25 -17.89 74.04
CA SER A 766 10.22 -17.10 73.35
C SER A 766 10.47 -17.10 71.85
N ALA A 767 9.79 -18.00 71.14
CA ALA A 767 9.74 -18.03 69.69
C ALA A 767 9.21 -16.69 69.14
N GLN A 768 10.11 -15.83 68.66
CA GLN A 768 9.79 -14.68 67.84
C GLN A 768 9.06 -15.19 66.58
N LYS A 769 7.80 -14.76 66.38
CA LYS A 769 7.07 -15.10 65.16
C LYS A 769 7.74 -14.43 63.95
N GLU A 770 8.39 -15.24 63.13
CA GLU A 770 9.05 -14.85 61.87
C GLU A 770 8.10 -14.16 60.89
N GLY A 771 8.61 -13.18 60.14
CA GLY A 771 7.88 -12.47 59.08
C GLY A 771 7.38 -13.41 57.97
N LEU A 772 6.24 -13.07 57.35
CA LEU A 772 5.56 -13.91 56.35
C LEU A 772 6.41 -14.11 55.08
N THR A 773 7.14 -13.09 54.66
CA THR A 773 8.09 -13.11 53.54
C THR A 773 9.30 -13.98 53.81
N LEU A 774 9.86 -13.95 55.02
CA LEU A 774 10.97 -14.83 55.41
C LEU A 774 10.55 -16.31 55.42
N ARG A 775 9.32 -16.60 55.88
CA ARG A 775 8.74 -17.96 55.81
C ARG A 775 8.56 -18.43 54.38
N PHE A 776 8.07 -17.55 53.51
CA PHE A 776 7.93 -17.82 52.08
C PHE A 776 9.28 -18.08 51.42
N GLY A 777 10.30 -17.25 51.71
CA GLY A 777 11.66 -17.44 51.23
C GLY A 777 12.26 -18.78 51.67
N ARG A 778 12.12 -19.16 52.94
CA ARG A 778 12.56 -20.48 53.44
C ARG A 778 11.77 -21.64 52.84
N PHE A 779 10.49 -21.45 52.56
CA PHE A 779 9.67 -22.47 51.92
C PHE A 779 10.15 -22.76 50.49
N ILE A 780 10.46 -21.72 49.74
CA ILE A 780 11.01 -21.84 48.38
C ILE A 780 12.41 -22.44 48.42
N THR A 781 13.31 -21.93 49.26
CA THR A 781 14.69 -22.45 49.33
C THR A 781 14.77 -23.89 49.84
N ARG A 782 13.79 -24.35 50.63
CA ARG A 782 13.69 -25.76 51.04
C ARG A 782 13.23 -26.68 49.92
N ASN A 783 12.32 -26.20 49.06
CA ASN A 783 11.65 -27.00 48.02
C ASN A 783 12.06 -26.59 46.59
N GLY A 784 13.22 -25.94 46.42
CA GLY A 784 13.60 -25.30 45.14
C GLY A 784 13.56 -26.23 43.93
N VAL A 785 13.96 -27.51 44.09
CA VAL A 785 13.89 -28.50 43.00
C VAL A 785 12.45 -28.71 42.52
N ILE A 786 11.50 -28.81 43.44
CA ILE A 786 10.09 -29.05 43.13
C ILE A 786 9.53 -27.86 42.35
N PHE A 787 9.77 -26.64 42.83
CA PHE A 787 9.31 -25.43 42.15
C PHE A 787 9.93 -25.27 40.77
N PHE A 788 11.23 -25.56 40.62
CA PHE A 788 11.89 -25.52 39.31
C PHE A 788 11.26 -26.50 38.31
N VAL A 789 11.03 -27.75 38.72
CA VAL A 789 10.41 -28.77 37.86
C VAL A 789 8.97 -28.40 37.51
N ILE A 790 8.18 -27.93 38.48
CA ILE A 790 6.80 -27.48 38.25
C ILE A 790 6.80 -26.33 37.23
N SER A 791 7.68 -25.33 37.39
CA SER A 791 7.80 -24.23 36.42
C SER A 791 8.15 -24.75 35.03
N LEU A 792 9.09 -25.68 34.90
CA LEU A 792 9.46 -26.22 33.58
C LEU A 792 8.29 -26.95 32.92
N VAL A 793 7.53 -27.73 33.68
CA VAL A 793 6.31 -28.43 33.20
C VAL A 793 5.22 -27.44 32.79
N ILE A 794 4.99 -26.38 33.57
CA ILE A 794 3.96 -25.37 33.27
C ILE A 794 4.30 -24.62 31.99
N PHE A 795 5.56 -24.25 31.77
CA PHE A 795 5.97 -23.44 30.62
C PHE A 795 6.21 -24.26 29.35
N ALA A 796 6.51 -25.55 29.45
CA ALA A 796 6.76 -26.43 28.31
C ALA A 796 5.70 -26.35 27.18
N PRO A 797 4.38 -26.42 27.44
CA PRO A 797 3.37 -26.32 26.39
C PRO A 797 3.33 -24.93 25.72
N PHE A 798 3.67 -23.87 26.44
CA PHE A 798 3.66 -22.50 25.90
C PHE A 798 4.76 -22.29 24.85
N VAL A 799 5.88 -23.02 24.95
CA VAL A 799 6.94 -22.95 23.91
C VAL A 799 6.38 -23.32 22.53
N TYR A 800 5.50 -24.31 22.44
CA TYR A 800 4.86 -24.69 21.18
C TYR A 800 4.05 -23.51 20.62
N PHE A 801 3.16 -22.92 21.41
CA PHE A 801 2.31 -21.80 20.96
C PHE A 801 3.11 -20.54 20.58
N ALA A 802 4.23 -20.28 21.25
CA ALA A 802 5.11 -19.17 20.88
C ALA A 802 5.82 -19.40 19.54
N VAL A 803 6.25 -20.63 19.26
CA VAL A 803 6.96 -20.98 18.02
C VAL A 803 6.00 -21.10 16.84
N THR A 804 4.75 -21.51 17.06
CA THR A 804 3.71 -21.58 16.02
C THR A 804 2.97 -20.25 15.82
N MET A 805 3.45 -19.17 16.43
CA MET A 805 2.82 -17.86 16.30
C MET A 805 3.08 -17.29 14.91
N ASP A 806 2.00 -16.98 14.20
CA ASP A 806 2.05 -16.29 12.92
C ASP A 806 1.82 -14.80 13.14
N THR A 807 2.77 -13.97 12.70
CA THR A 807 2.61 -12.52 12.65
C THR A 807 2.11 -12.07 11.30
N SER A 808 1.36 -10.98 11.29
CA SER A 808 0.74 -10.43 10.09
C SER A 808 0.98 -8.92 9.98
N THR A 809 0.87 -8.46 8.74
CA THR A 809 1.00 -7.06 8.32
C THR A 809 -0.34 -6.52 7.84
N ASP A 810 -1.44 -7.17 8.23
CA ASP A 810 -2.78 -6.72 7.87
C ASP A 810 -3.19 -5.57 8.78
N PHE A 811 -2.82 -4.36 8.39
CA PHE A 811 -3.12 -3.15 9.15
C PHE A 811 -4.60 -2.80 9.17
N LEU A 812 -5.34 -3.15 8.12
CA LEU A 812 -6.75 -2.83 8.03
C LEU A 812 -7.52 -3.60 9.10
N SER A 813 -7.20 -4.89 9.30
CA SER A 813 -7.75 -5.70 10.38
C SER A 813 -7.33 -5.26 11.79
N MET A 814 -6.35 -4.37 11.92
CA MET A 814 -5.90 -3.81 13.20
C MET A 814 -6.61 -2.50 13.57
N LEU A 815 -7.41 -1.94 12.66
CA LEU A 815 -8.32 -0.84 12.95
C LEU A 815 -9.50 -1.33 13.79
N PRO A 816 -10.18 -0.43 14.51
CA PRO A 816 -11.43 -0.76 15.19
C PRO A 816 -12.49 -1.26 14.19
N GLU A 817 -13.25 -2.29 14.56
CA GLU A 817 -14.32 -2.87 13.71
C GLU A 817 -15.39 -1.85 13.28
N ASP A 818 -15.63 -0.81 14.10
CA ASP A 818 -16.58 0.26 13.80
C ASP A 818 -16.05 1.28 12.77
N PHE A 819 -14.86 1.06 12.21
CA PHE A 819 -14.22 2.01 11.31
C PHE A 819 -14.71 1.85 9.88
N GLU A 820 -15.20 2.94 9.30
CA GLU A 820 -15.86 2.97 7.98
C GLU A 820 -15.02 2.34 6.86
N ALA A 821 -13.70 2.54 6.85
CA ALA A 821 -12.85 1.98 5.82
C ALA A 821 -12.73 0.45 5.86
N GLN A 822 -12.97 -0.18 7.02
CA GLN A 822 -12.98 -1.63 7.15
C GLN A 822 -14.21 -2.21 6.48
N GLU A 823 -15.40 -1.65 6.77
CA GLU A 823 -16.66 -2.05 6.13
C GLU A 823 -16.65 -1.78 4.62
N ALA A 824 -16.09 -0.63 4.21
CA ALA A 824 -15.88 -0.30 2.81
C ALA A 824 -15.00 -1.34 2.10
N SER A 825 -13.93 -1.80 2.74
CA SER A 825 -13.05 -2.83 2.16
C SER A 825 -13.75 -4.18 2.04
N ASP A 826 -14.56 -4.56 3.03
CA ASP A 826 -15.34 -5.80 2.96
C ASP A 826 -16.33 -5.75 1.77
N ILE A 827 -16.95 -4.59 1.52
CA ILE A 827 -17.82 -4.39 0.35
C ILE A 827 -17.04 -4.46 -0.97
N LEU A 828 -15.85 -3.85 -1.04
CA LEU A 828 -14.98 -3.94 -2.22
C LEU A 828 -14.55 -5.38 -2.52
N ASP A 829 -14.27 -6.17 -1.48
CA ASP A 829 -13.80 -7.54 -1.61
C ASP A 829 -14.95 -8.51 -1.94
N GLU A 830 -16.14 -8.34 -1.33
CA GLU A 830 -17.25 -9.28 -1.45
C GLU A 830 -18.25 -8.96 -2.57
N LYS A 831 -18.63 -7.68 -2.77
CA LYS A 831 -19.75 -7.28 -3.64
C LYS A 831 -19.33 -6.80 -5.02
N MET A 832 -18.18 -6.14 -5.13
CA MET A 832 -17.75 -5.52 -6.38
C MET A 832 -17.40 -6.57 -7.44
N ALA A 833 -17.86 -6.34 -8.68
CA ALA A 833 -17.67 -7.30 -9.77
C ALA A 833 -16.19 -7.61 -10.03
N PHE A 834 -15.31 -6.62 -9.91
CA PHE A 834 -13.87 -6.81 -10.10
C PHE A 834 -13.05 -6.98 -8.79
N GLY A 835 -13.68 -6.85 -7.61
CA GLY A 835 -13.01 -6.96 -6.30
C GLY A 835 -12.28 -5.66 -5.89
N ASN A 836 -11.25 -5.79 -5.05
CA ASN A 836 -10.47 -4.66 -4.56
C ASN A 836 -9.75 -3.87 -5.68
N PRO A 837 -9.88 -2.52 -5.76
CA PRO A 837 -9.14 -1.67 -6.70
C PRO A 837 -7.62 -1.62 -6.49
N ILE A 838 -7.09 -2.18 -5.40
CA ILE A 838 -5.68 -2.09 -5.08
C ILE A 838 -4.89 -3.16 -5.85
N ALA A 839 -4.21 -2.73 -6.92
CA ALA A 839 -3.40 -3.62 -7.75
C ALA A 839 -1.95 -3.78 -7.26
N VAL A 840 -1.39 -4.97 -7.50
CA VAL A 840 0.06 -5.19 -7.48
C VAL A 840 0.64 -4.66 -8.79
N LYS A 841 1.58 -3.73 -8.73
CA LYS A 841 2.18 -3.09 -9.90
C LYS A 841 3.51 -3.75 -10.24
N VAL A 842 3.73 -4.00 -11.52
CA VAL A 842 4.98 -4.53 -12.04
C VAL A 842 5.49 -3.60 -13.12
N LEU A 843 6.62 -2.94 -12.84
CA LEU A 843 7.30 -2.03 -13.74
C LEU A 843 8.35 -2.80 -14.54
N PHE A 844 8.25 -2.72 -15.87
CA PHE A 844 9.27 -3.12 -16.82
C PHE A 844 10.03 -1.87 -17.24
N TYR A 845 11.25 -1.71 -16.73
CA TYR A 845 12.06 -0.52 -16.93
C TYR A 845 13.14 -0.76 -18.00
N LYS A 846 13.26 0.18 -18.96
CA LYS A 846 14.24 0.15 -20.07
C LYS A 846 14.27 -1.18 -20.83
N THR A 847 13.14 -1.55 -21.41
CA THR A 847 13.03 -2.72 -22.29
C THR A 847 13.83 -2.53 -23.58
N ASN A 848 14.27 -3.64 -24.19
CA ASN A 848 15.10 -3.61 -25.40
C ASN A 848 14.38 -3.05 -26.64
N ALA A 849 13.05 -3.14 -26.68
CA ALA A 849 12.21 -2.57 -27.72
C ALA A 849 11.08 -1.74 -27.10
N SER A 850 10.42 -0.91 -27.91
CA SER A 850 9.27 -0.14 -27.44
C SER A 850 8.13 -1.08 -26.99
N PRO A 851 7.40 -0.76 -25.91
CA PRO A 851 6.25 -1.55 -25.46
C PRO A 851 5.12 -1.66 -26.49
N LEU A 852 5.09 -0.74 -27.47
CA LEU A 852 4.11 -0.71 -28.56
C LEU A 852 4.57 -1.47 -29.82
N ASP A 853 5.80 -2.00 -29.84
CA ASP A 853 6.27 -2.83 -30.94
C ASP A 853 5.42 -4.12 -31.03
N PRO A 854 4.99 -4.57 -32.23
CA PRO A 854 4.11 -5.74 -32.35
C PRO A 854 4.64 -7.00 -31.67
N GLU A 855 5.96 -7.19 -31.68
CA GLU A 855 6.61 -8.30 -30.99
C GLU A 855 6.58 -8.11 -29.46
N SER A 856 6.83 -6.89 -28.95
CA SER A 856 6.68 -6.58 -27.51
C SER A 856 5.25 -6.77 -27.01
N LEU A 857 4.24 -6.39 -27.81
CA LEU A 857 2.83 -6.60 -27.49
C LEU A 857 2.49 -8.09 -27.42
N TYR A 858 2.97 -8.88 -28.37
CA TYR A 858 2.82 -10.34 -28.33
C TYR A 858 3.50 -10.94 -27.10
N GLN A 859 4.75 -10.55 -26.80
CA GLN A 859 5.47 -11.03 -25.63
C GLN A 859 4.77 -10.63 -24.31
N THR A 860 4.21 -9.42 -24.23
CA THR A 860 3.47 -8.93 -23.06
C THR A 860 2.18 -9.73 -22.86
N GLU A 861 1.43 -10.03 -23.92
CA GLU A 861 0.24 -10.88 -23.86
C GLU A 861 0.60 -12.30 -23.38
N ARG A 862 1.74 -12.85 -23.83
CA ARG A 862 2.21 -14.17 -23.37
C ARG A 862 2.48 -14.19 -21.88
N ILE A 863 3.03 -13.12 -21.31
CA ILE A 863 3.19 -13.01 -19.84
C ILE A 863 1.83 -12.88 -19.16
N CYS A 864 0.92 -12.06 -19.68
CA CYS A 864 -0.43 -11.90 -19.14
C CYS A 864 -1.16 -13.25 -19.05
N LEU A 865 -1.11 -14.05 -20.11
CA LEU A 865 -1.73 -15.38 -20.13
C LEU A 865 -1.09 -16.37 -19.14
N GLU A 866 0.19 -16.23 -18.82
CA GLU A 866 0.85 -17.07 -17.81
C GLU A 866 0.51 -16.61 -16.38
N LEU A 867 0.31 -15.31 -16.17
CA LEU A 867 -0.11 -14.74 -14.89
C LEU A 867 -1.59 -15.06 -14.60
N LEU A 868 -2.48 -14.91 -15.57
CA LEU A 868 -3.91 -15.24 -15.46
C LEU A 868 -4.17 -16.72 -15.16
N LYS A 869 -3.20 -17.62 -15.41
CA LYS A 869 -3.29 -19.04 -15.02
C LYS A 869 -3.02 -19.27 -13.54
N ARG A 870 -2.44 -18.31 -12.82
CA ARG A 870 -2.15 -18.45 -11.39
C ARG A 870 -3.43 -18.32 -10.59
N SER A 871 -3.53 -19.08 -9.50
CA SER A 871 -4.56 -18.87 -8.50
C SER A 871 -4.50 -17.43 -7.99
N HIS A 872 -5.67 -16.85 -7.76
CA HIS A 872 -5.88 -15.52 -7.20
C HIS A 872 -5.66 -14.32 -8.12
N VAL A 873 -5.25 -14.52 -9.37
CA VAL A 873 -5.17 -13.41 -10.34
C VAL A 873 -6.52 -13.26 -11.04
N LYS A 874 -7.24 -12.18 -10.75
CA LYS A 874 -8.57 -11.93 -11.31
C LYS A 874 -8.47 -11.25 -12.67
N THR A 875 -7.66 -10.20 -12.77
CA THR A 875 -7.48 -9.44 -14.01
C THR A 875 -6.14 -8.72 -14.06
N ILE A 876 -5.70 -8.35 -15.27
CA ILE A 876 -4.41 -7.70 -15.50
C ILE A 876 -4.59 -6.53 -16.46
N ARG A 877 -4.30 -5.31 -16.00
CA ARG A 877 -4.26 -4.13 -16.87
C ARG A 877 -2.85 -3.82 -17.33
N THR A 878 -2.69 -3.57 -18.62
CA THR A 878 -1.41 -3.21 -19.24
C THR A 878 -1.67 -2.62 -20.63
N THR A 879 -0.61 -2.31 -21.39
CA THR A 879 -0.71 -1.80 -22.76
C THR A 879 -1.64 -2.65 -23.63
N VAL A 880 -1.46 -3.98 -23.60
CA VAL A 880 -2.25 -4.95 -24.40
C VAL A 880 -3.70 -5.09 -23.92
N ARG A 881 -3.93 -4.98 -22.61
CA ARG A 881 -5.23 -5.21 -21.94
C ARG A 881 -5.58 -3.99 -21.06
N PRO A 882 -5.82 -2.81 -21.62
CA PRO A 882 -5.98 -1.57 -20.85
C PRO A 882 -7.19 -1.60 -19.89
N LEU A 883 -8.23 -2.38 -20.21
CA LEU A 883 -9.43 -2.58 -19.38
C LEU A 883 -9.41 -3.88 -18.57
N GLY A 884 -8.28 -4.61 -18.56
CA GLY A 884 -8.14 -5.89 -17.85
C GLY A 884 -8.74 -7.12 -18.56
N SER A 885 -9.66 -6.89 -19.49
CA SER A 885 -10.38 -7.92 -20.22
C SER A 885 -9.62 -8.39 -21.47
N LEU A 886 -10.31 -8.61 -22.59
CA LEU A 886 -9.74 -9.11 -23.85
C LEU A 886 -8.63 -8.19 -24.38
N PRO A 887 -7.62 -8.74 -25.07
CA PRO A 887 -6.54 -7.95 -25.65
C PRO A 887 -7.07 -7.02 -26.75
N VAL A 888 -6.49 -5.82 -26.85
CA VAL A 888 -6.85 -4.84 -27.89
C VAL A 888 -6.47 -5.38 -29.27
N PRO A 889 -7.37 -5.35 -30.26
CA PRO A 889 -7.04 -5.71 -31.63
C PRO A 889 -6.24 -4.58 -32.30
N TYR A 890 -4.92 -4.56 -32.08
CA TYR A 890 -3.99 -3.57 -32.68
C TYR A 890 -4.00 -3.52 -34.22
N SER A 891 -4.62 -4.52 -34.87
CA SER A 891 -4.83 -4.57 -36.32
C SER A 891 -5.97 -3.68 -36.81
N ASN A 892 -6.87 -3.21 -35.93
CA ASN A 892 -7.99 -2.33 -36.28
C ASN A 892 -7.69 -0.88 -35.86
N PRO A 893 -7.47 0.05 -36.80
CA PRO A 893 -7.10 1.44 -36.51
C PRO A 893 -8.16 2.22 -35.71
N GLU A 894 -9.45 1.93 -35.93
CA GLU A 894 -10.55 2.66 -35.29
C GLU A 894 -10.76 2.23 -33.84
N GLY A 895 -10.66 0.93 -33.56
CA GLY A 895 -10.69 0.41 -32.18
C GLY A 895 -9.53 0.95 -31.32
N LEU A 896 -8.42 1.33 -31.94
CA LEU A 896 -7.27 1.91 -31.24
C LEU A 896 -7.53 3.31 -30.67
N SER A 897 -8.48 4.07 -31.25
CA SER A 897 -8.75 5.46 -30.86
C SER A 897 -9.29 5.57 -29.43
N TYR A 898 -10.26 4.72 -29.07
CA TYR A 898 -10.82 4.64 -27.71
C TYR A 898 -9.78 4.21 -26.68
N TYR A 899 -8.94 3.21 -27.01
CA TYR A 899 -7.92 2.72 -26.09
C TYR A 899 -6.67 3.60 -26.04
N ARG A 900 -6.44 4.50 -27.02
CA ARG A 900 -5.19 5.26 -27.13
C ARG A 900 -4.90 6.05 -25.86
N GLU A 901 -5.91 6.70 -25.31
CA GLU A 901 -5.77 7.50 -24.09
C GLU A 901 -5.37 6.61 -22.90
N ILE A 902 -6.07 5.49 -22.70
CA ILE A 902 -5.78 4.54 -21.61
C ILE A 902 -4.43 3.83 -21.82
N ILE A 903 -4.07 3.43 -23.04
CA ILE A 903 -2.78 2.80 -23.34
C ILE A 903 -1.62 3.75 -23.04
N SER A 904 -1.80 5.05 -23.32
CA SER A 904 -0.76 6.05 -23.07
C SER A 904 -0.42 6.19 -21.59
N THR A 905 -1.34 5.88 -20.67
CA THR A 905 -1.07 5.93 -19.22
C THR A 905 -0.15 4.80 -18.77
N PHE A 906 -0.08 3.68 -19.50
CA PHE A 906 0.78 2.53 -19.19
C PHE A 906 2.20 2.65 -19.74
N ILE A 907 2.54 3.72 -20.47
CA ILE A 907 3.83 3.87 -21.18
C ILE A 907 4.62 5.03 -20.57
N GLY A 908 5.91 4.80 -20.32
CA GLY A 908 6.81 5.79 -19.74
C GLY A 908 7.24 6.84 -20.76
N LYS A 909 7.67 8.02 -20.28
CA LYS A 909 8.22 9.13 -21.09
C LYS A 909 9.37 8.70 -22.00
N ASP A 910 10.07 7.64 -21.63
CA ASP A 910 11.19 7.07 -22.39
C ASP A 910 10.75 6.20 -23.59
N ASN A 911 9.45 5.92 -23.74
CA ASN A 911 8.87 4.98 -24.72
C ASN A 911 9.50 3.56 -24.70
N GLN A 912 10.20 3.24 -23.61
CA GLN A 912 10.92 1.98 -23.37
C GLN A 912 10.57 1.37 -22.01
N SER A 913 9.73 2.04 -21.23
CA SER A 913 9.22 1.51 -19.97
C SER A 913 7.71 1.41 -20.03
N PHE A 914 7.16 0.37 -19.40
CA PHE A 914 5.72 0.22 -19.20
C PHE A 914 5.47 -0.50 -17.87
N PHE A 915 4.27 -0.39 -17.33
CA PHE A 915 3.88 -1.17 -16.16
C PHE A 915 2.64 -2.02 -16.42
N MET A 916 2.44 -2.95 -15.50
CA MET A 916 1.32 -3.88 -15.46
C MET A 916 0.69 -3.82 -14.08
N GLU A 917 -0.62 -3.71 -14.03
CA GLU A 917 -1.42 -3.77 -12.81
C GLU A 917 -2.07 -5.14 -12.71
N ILE A 918 -1.77 -5.87 -11.63
CA ILE A 918 -2.29 -7.20 -11.37
C ILE A 918 -3.29 -7.08 -10.23
N TYR A 919 -4.55 -7.34 -10.53
CA TYR A 919 -5.63 -7.30 -9.54
C TYR A 919 -5.86 -8.72 -9.01
N LEU A 920 -5.88 -8.82 -7.69
CA LEU A 920 -6.05 -10.08 -6.99
C LEU A 920 -7.50 -10.25 -6.53
N ASP A 921 -7.97 -11.48 -6.40
CA ASP A 921 -9.23 -11.81 -5.70
C ASP A 921 -9.05 -11.88 -4.17
N LEU A 922 -7.95 -11.32 -3.67
CA LEU A 922 -7.53 -11.31 -2.27
C LEU A 922 -7.33 -9.88 -1.81
N SER A 923 -7.63 -9.62 -0.54
CA SER A 923 -7.22 -8.39 0.12
C SER A 923 -5.70 -8.18 0.01
N PRO A 924 -5.22 -6.97 -0.31
CA PRO A 924 -3.78 -6.68 -0.44
C PRO A 924 -3.03 -6.84 0.89
N TYR A 925 -3.76 -6.86 2.00
CA TYR A 925 -3.25 -7.01 3.36
C TYR A 925 -3.11 -8.49 3.78
N SER A 926 -3.70 -9.42 3.03
CA SER A 926 -3.73 -10.85 3.35
C SER A 926 -2.36 -11.54 3.25
N LYS A 927 -2.20 -12.64 4.00
CA LYS A 927 -0.99 -13.48 3.97
C LYS A 927 -0.80 -14.13 2.59
N GLU A 928 -1.90 -14.47 1.92
CA GLU A 928 -1.94 -15.04 0.58
C GLU A 928 -1.43 -14.04 -0.46
N ALA A 929 -1.85 -12.77 -0.39
CA ALA A 929 -1.35 -11.71 -1.24
C ALA A 929 0.16 -11.47 -1.02
N SER A 930 0.60 -11.43 0.25
CA SER A 930 2.03 -11.33 0.60
C SER A 930 2.87 -12.47 -0.02
N ASN A 931 2.38 -13.71 0.05
CA ASN A 931 3.02 -14.87 -0.55
C ASN A 931 3.05 -14.79 -2.10
N PHE A 932 1.97 -14.28 -2.71
CA PHE A 932 1.91 -14.07 -4.15
C PHE A 932 3.01 -13.09 -4.61
N VAL A 933 3.07 -11.92 -3.97
CA VAL A 933 4.01 -10.86 -4.30
C VAL A 933 5.47 -11.25 -4.01
N LYS A 934 5.71 -12.06 -2.99
CA LYS A 934 7.02 -12.67 -2.73
C LYS A 934 7.53 -13.49 -3.91
N MET A 935 6.66 -14.28 -4.54
CA MET A 935 7.03 -15.20 -5.62
C MET A 935 7.04 -14.52 -6.99
N LEU A 936 6.40 -13.36 -7.13
CA LEU A 936 6.14 -12.71 -8.41
C LEU A 936 7.41 -12.32 -9.19
N PRO A 937 8.42 -11.61 -8.62
CA PRO A 937 9.63 -11.24 -9.37
C PRO A 937 10.39 -12.45 -9.90
N GLY A 938 10.57 -13.49 -9.06
CA GLY A 938 11.26 -14.72 -9.45
C GLY A 938 10.50 -15.50 -10.51
N PHE A 939 9.16 -15.50 -10.46
CA PHE A 939 8.32 -16.11 -11.48
C PHE A 939 8.46 -15.40 -12.83
N LEU A 940 8.37 -14.07 -12.85
CA LEU A 940 8.46 -13.26 -14.07
C LEU A 940 9.83 -13.40 -14.73
N ASN A 941 10.92 -13.26 -13.97
CA ASN A 941 12.28 -13.42 -14.50
C ASN A 941 12.52 -14.83 -15.09
N ASN A 942 12.02 -15.87 -14.42
CA ASN A 942 12.10 -17.23 -14.94
C ASN A 942 11.31 -17.39 -16.24
N LYS A 943 10.11 -16.80 -16.33
CA LYS A 943 9.27 -16.88 -17.52
C LYS A 943 9.84 -16.12 -18.71
N ILE A 944 10.31 -14.89 -18.49
CA ILE A 944 11.00 -14.07 -19.51
C ILE A 944 12.18 -14.86 -20.11
N THR A 945 12.99 -15.49 -19.25
CA THR A 945 14.14 -16.29 -19.68
C THR A 945 13.72 -17.58 -20.39
N SER A 946 12.74 -18.32 -19.85
CA SER A 946 12.31 -19.63 -20.40
C SER A 946 11.58 -19.53 -21.74
N LEU A 947 10.84 -18.44 -21.95
CA LEU A 947 10.08 -18.17 -23.18
C LEU A 947 10.90 -17.36 -24.21
N ASN A 948 12.15 -17.02 -23.88
CA ASN A 948 13.06 -16.24 -24.71
C ASN A 948 12.46 -14.89 -25.16
N LEU A 949 11.85 -14.16 -24.23
CA LEU A 949 11.19 -12.87 -24.48
C LEU A 949 12.22 -11.74 -24.49
N THR A 950 13.01 -11.67 -25.56
CA THR A 950 14.18 -10.76 -25.65
C THR A 950 13.81 -9.28 -25.64
N ASN A 951 12.61 -8.90 -26.08
CA ASN A 951 12.19 -7.50 -26.14
C ASN A 951 11.79 -6.98 -24.76
N LEU A 952 11.28 -7.86 -23.90
CA LEU A 952 10.94 -7.56 -22.50
C LEU A 952 12.12 -7.73 -21.53
N ALA A 953 13.31 -8.07 -22.03
CA ALA A 953 14.50 -8.15 -21.21
C ALA A 953 14.92 -6.73 -20.81
N GLY A 954 14.70 -6.40 -19.54
CA GLY A 954 14.99 -5.12 -18.89
C GLY A 954 15.02 -5.32 -17.37
N GLU A 955 15.08 -4.23 -16.61
CA GLU A 955 14.97 -4.30 -15.15
C GLU A 955 13.50 -4.42 -14.74
N LEU A 956 13.22 -5.30 -13.79
CA LEU A 956 11.88 -5.58 -13.29
C LEU A 956 11.76 -5.10 -11.84
N TYR A 957 10.77 -4.26 -11.58
CA TYR A 957 10.47 -3.79 -10.23
C TYR A 957 9.01 -4.08 -9.89
N THR A 958 8.77 -4.77 -8.78
CA THR A 958 7.43 -5.00 -8.25
C THR A 958 7.14 -3.98 -7.16
N THR A 959 5.94 -3.41 -7.18
CA THR A 959 5.46 -2.44 -6.20
C THR A 959 3.95 -2.59 -5.96
N GLY A 960 3.39 -1.72 -5.13
CA GLY A 960 2.01 -1.76 -4.63
C GLY A 960 1.95 -2.13 -3.15
N VAL A 961 0.81 -1.84 -2.55
CA VAL A 961 0.55 -1.96 -1.10
C VAL A 961 0.94 -3.35 -0.56
N ALA A 962 0.54 -4.43 -1.24
CA ALA A 962 0.88 -5.80 -0.85
C ALA A 962 2.40 -6.09 -0.87
N ARG A 963 3.16 -5.44 -1.77
CA ARG A 963 4.63 -5.55 -1.83
C ARG A 963 5.29 -4.84 -0.66
N GLU A 964 4.83 -3.63 -0.35
CA GLU A 964 5.38 -2.81 0.73
C GLU A 964 5.23 -3.51 2.08
N PHE A 965 4.04 -4.07 2.37
CA PHE A 965 3.83 -4.85 3.59
C PHE A 965 4.69 -6.12 3.66
N TYR A 966 4.81 -6.86 2.54
CA TYR A 966 5.71 -8.00 2.48
C TYR A 966 7.16 -7.60 2.79
N GLU A 967 7.64 -6.51 2.21
CA GLU A 967 9.00 -6.03 2.42
C GLU A 967 9.22 -5.49 3.84
N MET A 968 8.23 -4.83 4.45
CA MET A 968 8.27 -4.47 5.88
C MET A 968 8.46 -5.70 6.76
N LYS A 969 7.69 -6.77 6.50
CA LYS A 969 7.85 -8.04 7.22
C LYS A 969 9.23 -8.65 6.96
N MET A 970 9.68 -8.69 5.71
CA MET A 970 10.98 -9.24 5.33
C MET A 970 12.14 -8.51 6.01
N VAL A 971 12.11 -7.17 6.05
CA VAL A 971 13.13 -6.35 6.72
C VAL A 971 13.15 -6.61 8.23
N THR A 972 11.96 -6.75 8.84
CA THR A 972 11.83 -7.10 10.26
C THR A 972 12.36 -8.51 10.54
N ASP A 973 12.01 -9.49 9.70
CA ASP A 973 12.48 -10.88 9.81
C ASP A 973 14.01 -10.98 9.69
N ASN A 974 14.61 -10.16 8.82
CA ASN A 974 16.07 -10.05 8.67
C ASN A 974 16.76 -9.38 9.87
N ALA A 975 16.03 -8.64 10.72
CA ALA A 975 16.58 -8.01 11.92
C ALA A 975 16.75 -9.01 13.08
N TYR A 976 15.89 -10.03 13.22
CA TYR A 976 15.97 -11.02 14.30
C TYR A 976 17.35 -11.69 14.46
N PRO A 977 18.00 -12.22 13.40
CA PRO A 977 19.31 -12.88 13.52
C PRO A 977 20.44 -11.91 13.92
N ILE A 978 20.23 -10.60 13.82
CA ILE A 978 21.19 -9.57 14.23
C ILE A 978 20.90 -9.11 15.67
N VAL A 979 19.65 -8.73 15.96
CA VAL A 979 19.26 -8.16 17.26
C VAL A 979 19.40 -9.18 18.39
N ILE A 980 18.88 -10.41 18.21
CA ILE A 980 18.85 -11.40 19.28
C ILE A 980 20.26 -11.72 19.82
N PRO A 981 21.26 -12.07 18.98
CA PRO A 981 22.61 -12.34 19.47
C PRO A 981 23.28 -11.11 20.07
N VAL A 982 23.09 -9.92 19.50
CA VAL A 982 23.69 -8.69 20.03
C VAL A 982 23.18 -8.38 21.43
N VAL A 983 21.87 -8.47 21.65
CA VAL A 983 21.28 -8.27 22.98
C VAL A 983 21.81 -9.30 23.96
N ILE A 984 21.76 -10.59 23.62
CA ILE A 984 22.21 -11.68 24.50
C ILE A 984 23.68 -11.51 24.88
N VAL A 985 24.55 -11.29 23.89
CA VAL A 985 26.00 -11.14 24.11
C VAL A 985 26.29 -9.84 24.88
N GLY A 986 25.69 -8.73 24.48
CA GLY A 986 25.90 -7.43 25.13
C GLY A 986 25.48 -7.44 26.60
N VAL A 987 24.28 -7.96 26.89
CA VAL A 987 23.77 -8.18 28.25
C VAL A 987 24.70 -9.11 29.02
N TYR A 988 25.06 -10.25 28.43
CA TYR A 988 25.93 -11.23 29.07
C TYR A 988 27.26 -10.58 29.49
N LEU A 989 27.88 -9.79 28.61
CA LEU A 989 29.13 -9.11 28.90
C LEU A 989 29.00 -8.15 30.08
N ILE A 990 27.96 -7.30 30.12
CA ILE A 990 27.75 -6.39 31.25
C ILE A 990 27.58 -7.16 32.55
N LEU A 991 26.70 -8.16 32.57
CA LEU A 991 26.42 -8.94 33.78
C LEU A 991 27.63 -9.77 34.20
N PHE A 992 28.43 -10.27 33.25
CA PHE A 992 29.67 -10.98 33.51
C PHE A 992 30.67 -10.10 34.27
N PHE A 993 30.87 -8.86 33.83
CA PHE A 993 31.74 -7.90 34.53
C PHE A 993 31.15 -7.46 35.87
N LEU A 994 29.83 -7.32 35.97
CA LEU A 994 29.15 -6.89 37.18
C LEU A 994 29.24 -7.94 38.30
N PHE A 995 28.89 -9.20 38.00
CA PHE A 995 28.86 -10.26 39.00
C PHE A 995 30.21 -10.96 39.15
N GLY A 996 31.05 -10.96 38.12
CA GLY A 996 32.30 -11.71 38.07
C GLY A 996 32.08 -13.22 38.05
N SER A 997 30.98 -13.69 37.44
CA SER A 997 30.62 -15.10 37.34
C SER A 997 30.18 -15.45 35.92
N TYR A 998 30.48 -16.67 35.47
CA TYR A 998 30.05 -17.19 34.16
C TYR A 998 28.58 -17.62 34.14
N PHE A 999 28.11 -18.31 35.19
CA PHE A 999 26.80 -18.98 35.17
C PHE A 999 25.65 -18.02 35.51
N THR A 1000 25.87 -17.09 36.44
CA THR A 1000 24.83 -16.16 36.87
C THR A 1000 24.24 -15.35 35.71
N PRO A 1001 25.03 -14.72 34.82
CA PRO A 1001 24.51 -14.02 33.64
C PRO A 1001 23.67 -14.91 32.70
N ILE A 1002 24.16 -16.12 32.38
CA ILE A 1002 23.46 -17.05 31.47
C ILE A 1002 22.10 -17.42 32.02
N ARG A 1003 22.05 -17.74 33.33
CA ARG A 1003 20.79 -18.05 34.01
C ARG A 1003 19.78 -16.91 33.88
N LEU A 1004 20.22 -15.67 34.09
CA LEU A 1004 19.34 -14.50 34.06
C LEU A 1004 18.71 -14.29 32.67
N ILE A 1005 19.54 -14.42 31.63
CA ILE A 1005 19.08 -14.35 30.23
C ILE A 1005 18.03 -15.44 29.96
N LEU A 1006 18.27 -16.67 30.43
CA LEU A 1006 17.34 -17.79 30.23
C LEU A 1006 16.01 -17.61 30.99
N THR A 1007 16.03 -17.10 32.22
CA THR A 1007 14.80 -16.88 33.00
C THR A 1007 13.93 -15.79 32.40
N ILE A 1008 14.53 -14.73 31.85
CA ILE A 1008 13.77 -13.68 31.14
C ILE A 1008 13.26 -14.21 29.79
N GLY A 1009 14.09 -14.96 29.05
CA GLY A 1009 13.67 -15.63 27.83
C GLY A 1009 12.44 -16.53 28.03
N MET A 1010 12.36 -17.22 29.17
CA MET A 1010 11.20 -18.03 29.54
C MET A 1010 9.93 -17.18 29.73
N SER A 1011 10.04 -15.99 30.34
CA SER A 1011 8.94 -15.02 30.47
C SER A 1011 8.47 -14.48 29.13
N ILE A 1012 9.41 -14.16 28.23
CA ILE A 1012 9.11 -13.68 26.87
C ILE A 1012 8.36 -14.75 26.08
N VAL A 1013 8.87 -15.99 26.07
CA VAL A 1013 8.23 -17.11 25.36
C VAL A 1013 6.84 -17.38 25.91
N PHE A 1014 6.65 -17.35 27.23
CA PHE A 1014 5.33 -17.50 27.83
C PHE A 1014 4.37 -16.40 27.42
N THR A 1015 4.84 -15.16 27.35
CA THR A 1015 4.03 -14.01 26.97
C THR A 1015 3.61 -14.08 25.51
N LEU A 1016 4.53 -14.42 24.59
CA LEU A 1016 4.21 -14.64 23.18
C LEU A 1016 3.20 -15.76 22.99
N ALA A 1017 3.34 -16.84 23.74
CA ALA A 1017 2.40 -17.96 23.72
C ALA A 1017 1.01 -17.56 24.20
N LEU A 1018 0.93 -16.78 25.28
CA LEU A 1018 -0.33 -16.28 25.81
C LEU A 1018 -1.00 -15.30 24.84
N LEU A 1019 -0.20 -14.44 24.20
CA LEU A 1019 -0.66 -13.51 23.18
C LEU A 1019 -1.23 -14.27 21.98
N ASN A 1020 -0.54 -15.28 21.47
CA ASN A 1020 -1.07 -16.14 20.39
C ASN A 1020 -2.35 -16.89 20.81
N LEU A 1021 -2.42 -17.38 22.06
CA LEU A 1021 -3.62 -18.06 22.56
C LEU A 1021 -4.84 -17.14 22.69
N ILE A 1022 -4.65 -15.92 23.17
CA ILE A 1022 -5.74 -14.99 23.44
C ILE A 1022 -6.13 -14.22 22.18
N PHE A 1023 -5.17 -13.56 21.53
CA PHE A 1023 -5.45 -12.71 20.38
C PHE A 1023 -5.56 -13.55 19.11
N GLY A 1024 -4.57 -14.39 18.81
CA GLY A 1024 -4.56 -15.20 17.59
C GLY A 1024 -5.67 -16.25 17.54
N ILE A 1025 -5.71 -17.15 18.53
CA ILE A 1025 -6.67 -18.28 18.55
C ILE A 1025 -8.01 -17.88 19.16
N GLY A 1026 -7.99 -17.12 20.26
CA GLY A 1026 -9.20 -16.82 21.04
C GLY A 1026 -10.10 -15.75 20.42
N LEU A 1027 -9.51 -14.62 20.05
CA LEU A 1027 -10.19 -13.46 19.47
C LEU A 1027 -10.12 -13.42 17.94
N SER A 1028 -9.41 -14.37 17.30
CA SER A 1028 -9.16 -14.39 15.85
C SER A 1028 -8.56 -13.08 15.32
N ALA A 1029 -7.82 -12.37 16.18
CA ALA A 1029 -7.18 -11.12 15.87
C ALA A 1029 -5.80 -11.33 15.24
N VAL A 1030 -5.43 -10.37 14.41
CA VAL A 1030 -4.18 -10.36 13.66
C VAL A 1030 -3.04 -9.84 14.53
N LEU A 1031 -1.98 -10.64 14.69
CA LEU A 1031 -0.87 -10.32 15.58
C LEU A 1031 0.14 -9.35 14.94
N PHE A 1032 0.45 -8.27 15.66
CA PHE A 1032 1.38 -7.23 15.22
C PHE A 1032 2.81 -7.75 14.99
N TRP A 1033 3.35 -7.57 13.78
CA TRP A 1033 4.63 -8.18 13.37
C TRP A 1033 5.87 -7.66 14.12
N LEU A 1034 5.83 -6.40 14.58
CA LEU A 1034 6.94 -5.79 15.31
C LEU A 1034 6.95 -6.17 16.80
N LEU A 1035 5.84 -6.70 17.33
CA LEU A 1035 5.69 -7.03 18.74
C LEU A 1035 6.79 -7.97 19.27
N PRO A 1036 7.17 -9.10 18.61
CA PRO A 1036 8.05 -10.06 19.23
C PRO A 1036 9.49 -9.55 19.38
N ILE A 1037 10.01 -8.84 18.38
CA ILE A 1037 11.35 -8.25 18.43
C ILE A 1037 11.42 -7.13 19.49
N MET A 1038 10.35 -6.34 19.59
CA MET A 1038 10.19 -5.30 20.61
C MET A 1038 10.11 -5.89 22.01
N LEU A 1039 9.24 -6.88 22.20
CA LEU A 1039 9.06 -7.60 23.46
C LEU A 1039 10.38 -8.21 23.92
N PHE A 1040 11.11 -8.87 23.01
CA PHE A 1040 12.40 -9.46 23.30
C PHE A 1040 13.43 -8.40 23.73
N SER A 1041 13.66 -7.37 22.91
CA SER A 1041 14.69 -6.35 23.21
C SER A 1041 14.37 -5.57 24.50
N ILE A 1042 13.12 -5.15 24.66
CA ILE A 1042 12.72 -4.32 25.80
C ILE A 1042 12.78 -5.09 27.10
N LEU A 1043 12.26 -6.31 27.14
CA LEU A 1043 12.29 -7.11 28.38
C LEU A 1043 13.67 -7.66 28.70
N MET A 1044 14.48 -7.99 27.68
CA MET A 1044 15.87 -8.34 27.93
C MET A 1044 16.66 -7.16 28.49
N GLY A 1045 16.32 -5.93 28.13
CA GLY A 1045 16.85 -4.72 28.77
C GLY A 1045 16.32 -4.54 30.20
N LEU A 1046 15.01 -4.35 30.35
CA LEU A 1046 14.35 -3.96 31.60
C LEU A 1046 14.29 -5.09 32.65
N GLY A 1047 14.09 -6.34 32.22
CA GLY A 1047 13.91 -7.49 33.09
C GLY A 1047 15.17 -7.85 33.89
N LEU A 1048 16.34 -7.32 33.54
CA LEU A 1048 17.58 -7.58 34.29
C LEU A 1048 17.72 -6.73 35.54
N ASP A 1049 17.08 -5.56 35.56
CA ASP A 1049 17.29 -4.52 36.56
C ASP A 1049 17.02 -5.05 37.96
N TYR A 1050 15.84 -5.60 38.13
CA TYR A 1050 15.41 -6.25 39.36
C TYR A 1050 16.32 -7.41 39.79
N ASP A 1051 17.01 -8.10 38.86
CA ASP A 1051 17.79 -9.31 39.15
C ASP A 1051 19.17 -8.92 39.64
N ILE A 1052 19.71 -7.85 39.08
CA ILE A 1052 20.86 -7.16 39.62
C ILE A 1052 20.60 -6.79 41.08
N PHE A 1053 19.43 -6.22 41.41
CA PHE A 1053 19.13 -5.88 42.80
C PHE A 1053 19.00 -7.10 43.73
N LEU A 1054 18.33 -8.17 43.30
CA LEU A 1054 18.20 -9.37 44.13
C LEU A 1054 19.55 -10.06 44.33
N VAL A 1055 20.31 -10.30 43.25
CA VAL A 1055 21.57 -11.04 43.29
C VAL A 1055 22.68 -10.24 43.97
N THR A 1056 22.74 -8.91 43.78
CA THR A 1056 23.69 -8.08 44.54
C THR A 1056 23.44 -8.17 46.03
N ARG A 1057 22.17 -8.16 46.47
CA ARG A 1057 21.83 -8.28 47.89
C ARG A 1057 22.11 -9.67 48.45
N ILE A 1058 21.86 -10.73 47.67
CA ILE A 1058 22.26 -12.10 48.02
C ILE A 1058 23.78 -12.15 48.20
N LYS A 1059 24.54 -11.56 47.28
CA LYS A 1059 25.99 -11.51 47.32
C LYS A 1059 26.51 -10.76 48.55
N GLU A 1060 25.88 -9.65 48.91
CA GLU A 1060 26.21 -8.89 50.13
C GLU A 1060 26.05 -9.73 51.40
N TYR A 1061 24.94 -10.48 51.53
CA TYR A 1061 24.73 -11.37 52.69
C TYR A 1061 25.67 -12.58 52.70
N ALA A 1062 25.99 -13.13 51.53
CA ALA A 1062 27.00 -14.18 51.41
C ALA A 1062 28.40 -13.67 51.81
N GLU A 1063 28.76 -12.43 51.46
CA GLU A 1063 30.02 -11.79 51.86
C GLU A 1063 30.09 -11.51 53.37
N LEU A 1064 28.95 -11.30 54.03
CA LEU A 1064 28.84 -11.20 55.50
C LEU A 1064 29.01 -12.55 56.23
N GLY A 1065 29.16 -13.65 55.49
CA GLY A 1065 29.42 -14.99 56.03
C GLY A 1065 28.16 -15.84 56.28
N MET A 1066 27.00 -15.44 55.74
CA MET A 1066 25.79 -16.26 55.79
C MET A 1066 25.88 -17.45 54.81
N SER A 1067 25.18 -18.55 55.11
CA SER A 1067 25.02 -19.65 54.15
C SER A 1067 24.20 -19.20 52.94
N ASP A 1068 24.43 -19.75 51.73
CA ASP A 1068 23.74 -19.33 50.50
C ASP A 1068 22.20 -19.37 50.65
N LYS A 1069 21.65 -20.39 51.31
CA LYS A 1069 20.20 -20.50 51.54
C LYS A 1069 19.66 -19.41 52.47
N GLU A 1070 20.39 -19.07 53.52
CA GLU A 1070 20.01 -18.01 54.45
C GLU A 1070 20.15 -16.64 53.78
N ALA A 1071 21.23 -16.41 53.03
CA ALA A 1071 21.46 -15.21 52.25
C ALA A 1071 20.33 -14.94 51.24
N ILE A 1072 19.89 -15.98 50.52
CA ILE A 1072 18.74 -15.90 49.59
C ILE A 1072 17.46 -15.53 50.34
N SER A 1073 17.17 -16.20 51.47
CA SER A 1073 15.93 -15.94 52.22
C SER A 1073 15.87 -14.53 52.82
N HIS A 1074 17.00 -14.01 53.32
CA HIS A 1074 17.08 -12.67 53.89
C HIS A 1074 17.10 -11.58 52.82
N ALA A 1075 17.72 -11.84 51.66
CA ALA A 1075 17.61 -10.95 50.51
C ALA A 1075 16.14 -10.81 50.09
N LEU A 1076 15.44 -11.94 49.93
CA LEU A 1076 14.03 -11.95 49.52
C LEU A 1076 13.11 -11.22 50.52
N GLU A 1077 13.38 -11.32 51.82
CA GLU A 1077 12.62 -10.62 52.86
C GLU A 1077 12.65 -9.10 52.70
N HIS A 1078 13.80 -8.54 52.29
CA HIS A 1078 14.00 -7.09 52.20
C HIS A 1078 13.74 -6.54 50.80
N THR A 1079 14.11 -7.27 49.74
CA THR A 1079 13.99 -6.79 48.36
C THR A 1079 12.69 -7.22 47.69
N GLY A 1080 12.03 -8.30 48.15
CA GLY A 1080 10.85 -8.85 47.48
C GLY A 1080 9.68 -7.87 47.37
N THR A 1081 9.38 -7.12 48.44
CA THR A 1081 8.32 -6.10 48.43
C THR A 1081 8.67 -4.91 47.55
N ILE A 1082 9.94 -4.50 47.52
CA ILE A 1082 10.41 -3.38 46.68
C ILE A 1082 10.29 -3.78 45.21
N ILE A 1083 10.83 -4.94 44.87
CA ILE A 1083 10.79 -5.52 43.52
C ILE A 1083 9.36 -5.64 42.98
N THR A 1084 8.43 -6.19 43.78
CA THR A 1084 7.03 -6.34 43.36
C THR A 1084 6.33 -5.00 43.20
N SER A 1085 6.68 -4.01 44.02
CA SER A 1085 6.15 -2.64 43.92
C SER A 1085 6.64 -1.96 42.64
N CYS A 1086 7.93 -2.08 42.33
CA CYS A 1086 8.50 -1.57 41.08
C CYS A 1086 7.87 -2.26 39.86
N GLY A 1087 7.78 -3.59 39.86
CA GLY A 1087 7.11 -4.34 38.80
C GLY A 1087 5.65 -3.93 38.59
N LEU A 1088 4.92 -3.63 39.67
CA LEU A 1088 3.54 -3.13 39.58
C LEU A 1088 3.48 -1.75 38.92
N VAL A 1089 4.40 -0.84 39.26
CA VAL A 1089 4.49 0.51 38.66
C VAL A 1089 4.85 0.43 37.18
N MET A 1090 5.79 -0.42 36.82
CA MET A 1090 6.20 -0.59 35.43
C MET A 1090 5.09 -1.24 34.59
N ALA A 1091 4.44 -2.30 35.12
CA ALA A 1091 3.27 -2.91 34.49
C ALA A 1091 2.12 -1.91 34.31
N ALA A 1092 1.92 -1.03 35.29
CA ALA A 1092 0.96 0.05 35.23
C ALA A 1092 1.23 1.07 34.12
N ALA A 1093 2.48 1.48 33.95
CA ALA A 1093 2.86 2.37 32.87
C ALA A 1093 2.55 1.73 31.51
N PHE A 1094 2.90 0.46 31.29
CA PHE A 1094 2.59 -0.23 30.02
C PHE A 1094 1.10 -0.54 29.85
N SER A 1095 0.35 -0.73 30.93
CA SER A 1095 -1.09 -0.97 30.87
C SER A 1095 -1.87 0.23 30.34
N SER A 1096 -1.30 1.44 30.33
CA SER A 1096 -1.94 2.61 29.72
C SER A 1096 -2.21 2.40 28.21
N LEU A 1097 -1.37 1.61 27.54
CA LEU A 1097 -1.51 1.28 26.12
C LEU A 1097 -2.77 0.44 25.84
N LEU A 1098 -3.29 -0.28 26.84
CA LEU A 1098 -4.55 -1.04 26.72
C LEU A 1098 -5.76 -0.14 26.50
N PHE A 1099 -5.67 1.15 26.82
CA PHE A 1099 -6.75 2.12 26.64
C PHE A 1099 -6.77 2.77 25.25
N SER A 1100 -5.83 2.41 24.36
CA SER A 1100 -5.84 2.83 22.96
C SER A 1100 -7.07 2.28 22.22
N ASN A 1101 -7.49 2.94 21.16
CA ASN A 1101 -8.45 2.38 20.19
C ASN A 1101 -7.77 1.46 19.19
N LEU A 1102 -6.48 1.67 18.91
CA LEU A 1102 -5.70 0.86 17.97
C LEU A 1102 -5.33 -0.51 18.55
N TRP A 1103 -5.56 -1.58 17.77
CA TRP A 1103 -5.40 -2.95 18.26
C TRP A 1103 -3.94 -3.31 18.57
N HIS A 1104 -3.00 -2.91 17.72
CA HIS A 1104 -1.56 -3.17 17.93
C HIS A 1104 -1.00 -2.51 19.19
N LEU A 1105 -1.50 -1.33 19.57
CA LEU A 1105 -1.11 -0.68 20.83
C LEU A 1105 -1.64 -1.45 22.05
N ARG A 1106 -2.88 -1.99 21.97
CA ARG A 1106 -3.42 -2.87 23.01
C ARG A 1106 -2.60 -4.15 23.16
N GLU A 1107 -2.20 -4.76 22.05
CA GLU A 1107 -1.35 -5.96 22.06
C GLU A 1107 0.01 -5.69 22.73
N LEU A 1108 0.67 -4.59 22.38
CA LEU A 1108 1.92 -4.16 23.02
C LEU A 1108 1.71 -3.95 24.53
N GLY A 1109 0.67 -3.20 24.91
CA GLY A 1109 0.30 -2.96 26.31
C GLY A 1109 0.10 -4.24 27.10
N PHE A 1110 -0.67 -5.19 26.53
CA PHE A 1110 -0.94 -6.48 27.13
C PHE A 1110 0.33 -7.30 27.33
N ALA A 1111 1.13 -7.43 26.26
CA ALA A 1111 2.35 -8.23 26.26
C ALA A 1111 3.35 -7.72 27.30
N PHE A 1112 3.64 -6.41 27.32
CA PHE A 1112 4.55 -5.84 28.29
C PHE A 1112 4.01 -5.96 29.72
N THR A 1113 2.73 -5.63 29.95
CA THR A 1113 2.13 -5.69 31.28
C THR A 1113 2.24 -7.09 31.88
N ILE A 1114 1.84 -8.13 31.13
CA ILE A 1114 1.88 -9.51 31.63
C ILE A 1114 3.30 -10.00 31.81
N SER A 1115 4.19 -9.73 30.85
CA SER A 1115 5.56 -10.21 30.98
C SER A 1115 6.26 -9.58 32.19
N ILE A 1116 6.01 -8.30 32.46
CA ILE A 1116 6.60 -7.59 33.59
C ILE A 1116 6.02 -8.11 34.91
N LEU A 1117 4.71 -8.32 34.99
CA LEU A 1117 4.08 -8.89 36.19
C LEU A 1117 4.57 -10.32 36.46
N LEU A 1118 4.65 -11.15 35.42
CA LEU A 1118 5.16 -12.52 35.52
C LEU A 1118 6.61 -12.55 36.00
N ASP A 1119 7.43 -11.66 35.44
CA ASP A 1119 8.83 -11.54 35.81
C ASP A 1119 9.00 -11.08 37.26
N ALA A 1120 8.37 -9.96 37.63
CA ALA A 1120 8.47 -9.35 38.95
C ALA A 1120 7.91 -10.23 40.09
N THR A 1121 6.93 -11.09 39.79
CA THR A 1121 6.28 -11.95 40.80
C THR A 1121 6.81 -13.38 40.75
N PHE A 1122 6.51 -14.14 39.69
CA PHE A 1122 6.75 -15.57 39.65
C PHE A 1122 8.23 -15.90 39.38
N VAL A 1123 8.81 -15.32 38.33
CA VAL A 1123 10.17 -15.65 37.92
C VAL A 1123 11.15 -15.23 39.01
N ARG A 1124 11.00 -14.01 39.51
CA ARG A 1124 11.96 -13.42 40.44
C ARG A 1124 11.83 -13.86 41.88
N LEU A 1125 10.61 -14.05 42.38
CA LEU A 1125 10.41 -14.49 43.76
C LEU A 1125 10.48 -16.01 43.91
N VAL A 1126 10.19 -16.78 42.86
CA VAL A 1126 10.11 -18.24 42.92
C VAL A 1126 11.19 -18.92 42.08
N LEU A 1127 11.24 -18.65 40.76
CA LEU A 1127 12.12 -19.38 39.85
C LEU A 1127 13.60 -19.09 40.10
N VAL A 1128 13.99 -17.81 40.25
CA VAL A 1128 15.38 -17.38 40.46
C VAL A 1128 15.97 -17.96 41.76
N PRO A 1129 15.32 -17.83 42.94
CA PRO A 1129 15.78 -18.47 44.17
C PRO A 1129 15.87 -20.00 44.05
N SER A 1130 14.92 -20.63 43.36
CA SER A 1130 14.89 -22.09 43.16
C SER A 1130 16.10 -22.58 42.37
N ILE A 1131 16.46 -21.88 41.29
CA ILE A 1131 17.65 -22.20 40.48
C ILE A 1131 18.93 -21.91 41.27
N MET A 1132 18.98 -20.82 42.03
CA MET A 1132 20.15 -20.48 42.85
C MET A 1132 20.45 -21.56 43.90
N VAL A 1133 19.44 -22.10 44.56
CA VAL A 1133 19.63 -23.21 45.52
C VAL A 1133 20.05 -24.51 44.82
N LEU A 1134 19.63 -24.73 43.58
CA LEU A 1134 20.01 -25.93 42.83
C LEU A 1134 21.48 -25.92 42.41
N PHE A 1135 22.03 -24.74 42.11
CA PHE A 1135 23.38 -24.54 41.58
C PHE A 1135 24.33 -23.79 42.53
N GLU A 1136 24.24 -24.01 43.85
CA GLU A 1136 25.00 -23.30 44.90
C GLU A 1136 26.49 -23.08 44.56
N ARG A 1137 27.23 -24.15 44.20
CA ARG A 1137 28.67 -24.07 43.91
C ARG A 1137 29.02 -23.36 42.61
N VAL A 1138 28.11 -23.36 41.63
CA VAL A 1138 28.37 -22.87 40.27
C VAL A 1138 27.99 -21.39 40.13
N ASN A 1139 27.03 -20.91 40.94
CA ASN A 1139 26.54 -19.53 40.93
C ASN A 1139 27.66 -18.48 41.05
N TRP A 1140 28.73 -18.78 41.79
CA TRP A 1140 29.80 -17.84 42.10
C TRP A 1140 31.12 -18.13 41.37
N LEU A 1141 31.11 -19.08 40.42
CA LEU A 1141 32.31 -19.49 39.67
C LEU A 1141 32.63 -18.47 38.58
N GLY A 1142 33.88 -18.00 38.53
CA GLY A 1142 34.37 -16.89 37.71
C GLY A 1142 35.90 -16.86 37.64
N PRO A 1143 36.50 -16.02 36.79
CA PRO A 1143 37.94 -15.99 36.61
C PRO A 1143 38.67 -15.52 37.88
N PRO A 1144 39.83 -16.12 38.22
CA PRO A 1144 40.52 -15.86 39.48
C PRO A 1144 40.99 -14.41 39.62
N GLN A 1145 41.16 -13.65 38.53
CA GLN A 1145 41.52 -12.22 38.59
C GLN A 1145 40.36 -11.34 39.08
N LEU A 1146 39.13 -11.64 38.68
CA LEU A 1146 37.91 -10.96 39.16
C LEU A 1146 37.51 -11.43 40.56
N GLN A 1147 37.92 -12.65 40.96
CA GLN A 1147 37.69 -13.21 42.30
C GLN A 1147 38.81 -12.86 43.32
N LYS A 1148 40.08 -12.71 42.90
CA LYS A 1148 41.27 -12.46 43.75
C LYS A 1148 41.22 -11.14 44.53
N ILE A 1149 40.35 -10.22 44.13
CA ILE A 1149 40.19 -8.93 44.81
C ILE A 1149 39.46 -9.07 46.17
N ARG A 1150 38.95 -10.27 46.55
CA ARG A 1150 38.05 -10.39 47.72
C ARG A 1150 38.27 -11.55 48.71
N ARG A 1151 39.32 -12.37 48.60
CA ARG A 1151 39.66 -13.33 49.66
C ARG A 1151 41.14 -13.19 50.03
N ASN A 1152 41.41 -12.75 51.25
CA ASN A 1152 42.77 -12.74 51.80
C ASN A 1152 43.10 -14.19 52.23
N PRO A 1153 43.93 -14.94 51.50
CA PRO A 1153 44.07 -16.40 51.69
C PRO A 1153 44.52 -16.76 53.12
N ILE A 1154 45.35 -15.91 53.72
CA ILE A 1154 45.91 -16.04 55.08
C ILE A 1154 44.81 -16.14 56.15
N VAL A 1155 43.73 -15.35 56.04
CA VAL A 1155 42.66 -15.32 57.06
C VAL A 1155 41.80 -16.59 57.00
N THR A 1156 41.56 -17.10 55.81
CA THR A 1156 40.81 -18.36 55.58
C THR A 1156 41.58 -19.59 56.08
N GLU A 1157 42.90 -19.60 55.93
CA GLU A 1157 43.76 -20.71 56.37
C GLU A 1157 43.95 -20.71 57.90
N ILE A 1158 44.06 -19.54 58.52
CA ILE A 1158 44.10 -19.37 59.99
C ILE A 1158 42.74 -19.73 60.62
N MET A 1159 41.62 -19.31 60.03
CA MET A 1159 40.28 -19.68 60.50
C MET A 1159 39.97 -21.18 60.29
N GLY A 1160 40.46 -21.76 59.19
CA GLY A 1160 40.30 -23.19 58.90
C GLY A 1160 41.11 -24.09 59.85
N THR A 1161 42.30 -23.65 60.27
CA THR A 1161 43.12 -24.37 61.25
C THR A 1161 42.56 -24.25 62.67
N LEU A 1162 42.05 -23.07 63.06
CA LEU A 1162 41.37 -22.84 64.35
C LEU A 1162 40.05 -23.61 64.48
N GLY A 1163 39.34 -23.85 63.37
CA GLY A 1163 38.11 -24.65 63.35
C GLY A 1163 38.31 -26.16 63.58
N SER A 1164 39.55 -26.66 63.50
CA SER A 1164 39.84 -28.10 63.66
C SER A 1164 40.03 -28.54 65.12
N TYR A 1165 40.20 -27.61 66.06
CA TYR A 1165 40.23 -27.90 67.50
C TYR A 1165 38.79 -27.95 68.06
N HIS A 1166 38.40 -29.12 68.57
CA HIS A 1166 37.06 -29.42 69.04
C HIS A 1166 36.50 -28.39 70.06
N GLY A 1167 35.32 -27.84 69.75
CA GLY A 1167 34.37 -27.41 70.79
C GLY A 1167 34.18 -25.91 71.05
N VAL A 1168 34.57 -25.00 70.15
CA VAL A 1168 34.31 -23.55 70.33
C VAL A 1168 33.31 -23.04 69.29
N THR A 1169 32.04 -22.92 69.69
CA THR A 1169 31.00 -22.24 68.93
C THR A 1169 31.13 -20.71 69.04
N ILE A 1170 31.30 -20.09 67.86
CA ILE A 1170 30.99 -18.69 67.48
C ILE A 1170 32.01 -17.59 67.87
N TYR A 1171 32.63 -17.09 66.79
CA TYR A 1171 33.06 -15.72 66.48
C TYR A 1171 33.41 -14.76 67.62
N SER A 1172 34.65 -14.28 67.59
CA SER A 1172 34.91 -12.90 67.97
C SER A 1172 35.50 -12.15 66.77
N LYS A 1173 34.70 -11.23 66.22
CA LYS A 1173 35.14 -10.14 65.34
C LYS A 1173 36.44 -9.47 65.82
N PRO A 1174 36.69 -9.31 67.15
CA PRO A 1174 37.98 -8.81 67.62
C PRO A 1174 39.17 -9.71 67.30
N LEU A 1175 39.04 -11.04 67.22
CA LEU A 1175 40.17 -11.90 66.82
C LEU A 1175 40.53 -11.70 65.35
N LYS A 1176 39.52 -11.57 64.47
CA LYS A 1176 39.69 -11.28 63.04
C LYS A 1176 40.25 -9.88 62.81
N GLU A 1177 39.71 -8.86 63.48
CA GLU A 1177 40.20 -7.48 63.40
C GLU A 1177 41.60 -7.32 64.03
N ALA A 1178 41.91 -8.05 65.10
CA ALA A 1178 43.26 -8.11 65.68
C ALA A 1178 44.25 -8.76 64.71
N LEU A 1179 43.89 -9.90 64.10
CA LEU A 1179 44.72 -10.57 63.09
C LEU A 1179 44.92 -9.69 61.85
N GLU A 1180 43.90 -8.98 61.39
CA GLU A 1180 43.99 -8.05 60.26
C GLU A 1180 44.89 -6.84 60.59
N LYS A 1181 44.74 -6.21 61.77
CA LYS A 1181 45.61 -5.11 62.23
C LYS A 1181 47.08 -5.52 62.39
N VAL A 1182 47.29 -6.73 62.87
CA VAL A 1182 48.60 -7.31 63.13
C VAL A 1182 49.33 -7.61 61.81
N VAL A 1183 48.63 -8.18 60.83
CA VAL A 1183 49.17 -8.39 59.47
C VAL A 1183 49.47 -7.06 58.77
N GLU A 1184 48.70 -6.01 59.06
CA GLU A 1184 48.99 -4.66 58.56
C GLU A 1184 50.19 -3.98 59.23
N THR A 1185 50.56 -4.35 60.46
CA THR A 1185 51.68 -3.75 61.20
C THR A 1185 53.00 -4.51 61.08
N SER A 1186 52.98 -5.79 60.68
CA SER A 1186 54.18 -6.66 60.67
C SER A 1186 54.96 -6.71 59.35
N LEU A 1187 54.59 -5.90 58.35
CA LEU A 1187 55.25 -5.89 57.03
C LEU A 1187 56.45 -4.92 56.91
N ASP A 1188 56.79 -4.17 57.95
CA ASP A 1188 57.77 -3.08 57.89
C ASP A 1188 59.09 -3.30 58.67
N GLU A 1189 59.31 -4.45 59.35
CA GLU A 1189 60.57 -4.69 60.08
C GLU A 1189 61.15 -6.11 59.86
N SER A 1190 62.34 -6.14 59.26
CA SER A 1190 63.24 -7.30 59.28
C SER A 1190 63.98 -7.38 60.63
N ALA A 1191 63.34 -7.94 61.66
CA ALA A 1191 64.04 -8.28 62.91
C ALA A 1191 63.42 -9.49 63.64
N ALA A 1192 64.23 -10.52 63.84
CA ALA A 1192 64.10 -11.67 64.75
C ALA A 1192 62.71 -12.34 64.89
N LYS A 1193 62.59 -13.53 64.28
CA LYS A 1193 61.42 -14.43 64.25
C LYS A 1193 60.76 -14.68 65.62
N GLU A 1194 61.54 -14.74 66.71
CA GLU A 1194 61.04 -14.95 68.08
C GLU A 1194 60.45 -13.68 68.74
N ALA A 1195 61.00 -12.50 68.43
CA ALA A 1195 60.50 -11.23 68.96
C ALA A 1195 59.16 -10.84 68.34
N LEU A 1196 58.99 -11.12 67.04
CA LEU A 1196 57.75 -10.90 66.30
C LEU A 1196 56.60 -11.75 66.84
N LEU A 1197 56.81 -13.06 67.05
CA LEU A 1197 55.81 -13.98 67.60
C LEU A 1197 55.32 -13.57 69.00
N THR A 1198 56.25 -13.13 69.85
CA THR A 1198 55.92 -12.69 71.21
C THR A 1198 55.14 -11.37 71.22
N ARG A 1199 55.46 -10.45 70.30
CA ARG A 1199 54.77 -9.16 70.11
C ARG A 1199 53.40 -9.33 69.46
N LEU A 1200 53.27 -10.26 68.53
CA LEU A 1200 52.02 -10.70 67.91
C LEU A 1200 51.02 -11.20 68.95
N ILE A 1201 51.46 -12.11 69.82
CA ILE A 1201 50.62 -12.68 70.87
C ILE A 1201 50.25 -11.62 71.93
N SER A 1202 51.20 -10.77 72.34
CA SER A 1202 50.89 -9.69 73.29
C SER A 1202 49.94 -8.63 72.73
N THR A 1203 49.99 -8.37 71.42
CA THR A 1203 49.07 -7.45 70.74
C THR A 1203 47.68 -8.07 70.57
N ILE A 1204 47.59 -9.38 70.34
CA ILE A 1204 46.33 -10.12 70.33
C ILE A 1204 45.71 -10.15 71.74
N GLU A 1205 46.50 -10.39 72.78
CA GLU A 1205 46.04 -10.37 74.18
C GLU A 1205 45.60 -8.96 74.63
N SER A 1206 46.31 -7.91 74.22
CA SER A 1206 45.92 -6.53 74.52
C SER A 1206 44.65 -6.10 73.76
N SER A 1207 44.49 -6.58 72.52
CA SER A 1207 43.28 -6.37 71.72
C SER A 1207 42.06 -7.12 72.24
N LEU A 1208 42.24 -8.28 72.86
CA LEU A 1208 41.15 -9.09 73.43
C LEU A 1208 40.78 -8.65 74.85
N GLY A 1209 41.68 -7.96 75.56
CA GLY A 1209 41.45 -7.48 76.93
C GLY A 1209 41.52 -8.56 78.01
N TYR A 1210 42.03 -9.75 77.68
CA TYR A 1210 42.30 -10.85 78.62
C TYR A 1210 43.43 -11.76 78.10
N THR A 1211 44.12 -12.45 79.02
CA THR A 1211 45.22 -13.37 78.71
C THR A 1211 44.69 -14.68 78.11
N LEU A 1212 45.27 -15.12 76.98
CA LEU A 1212 44.90 -16.38 76.33
C LEU A 1212 45.30 -17.58 77.20
N ASN A 1213 44.49 -18.64 77.20
CA ASN A 1213 44.81 -19.90 77.86
C ASN A 1213 46.00 -20.58 77.17
N ASP A 1214 46.87 -21.28 77.92
CA ASP A 1214 48.14 -21.83 77.42
C ASP A 1214 47.97 -22.79 76.23
N SER A 1215 46.85 -23.52 76.16
CA SER A 1215 46.53 -24.40 75.03
C SER A 1215 46.27 -23.62 73.73
N ILE A 1216 45.56 -22.50 73.82
CA ILE A 1216 45.23 -21.64 72.68
C ILE A 1216 46.48 -20.88 72.24
N ARG A 1217 47.30 -20.42 73.21
CA ARG A 1217 48.57 -19.74 72.97
C ARG A 1217 49.56 -20.64 72.21
N ASN A 1218 49.64 -21.90 72.60
CA ASN A 1218 50.50 -22.89 71.93
C ASN A 1218 49.98 -23.27 70.52
N ALA A 1219 48.66 -23.37 70.33
CA ALA A 1219 48.08 -23.60 69.00
C ALA A 1219 48.32 -22.40 68.06
N LEU A 1220 48.16 -21.17 68.55
CA LEU A 1220 48.48 -19.94 67.82
C LEU A 1220 49.97 -19.88 67.47
N ASN A 1221 50.85 -20.21 68.40
CA ASN A 1221 52.30 -20.30 68.18
C ASN A 1221 52.64 -21.31 67.07
N GLN A 1222 52.06 -22.52 67.10
CA GLN A 1222 52.29 -23.55 66.08
C GLN A 1222 51.79 -23.13 64.70
N SER A 1223 50.61 -22.52 64.61
CA SER A 1223 50.06 -22.07 63.33
C SER A 1223 50.86 -20.89 62.75
N LEU A 1224 51.23 -19.92 63.59
CA LEU A 1224 52.05 -18.78 63.17
C LEU A 1224 53.47 -19.19 62.77
N THR A 1225 54.08 -20.13 63.48
CA THR A 1225 55.40 -20.68 63.09
C THR A 1225 55.33 -21.47 61.78
N LYS A 1226 54.26 -22.23 61.53
CA LYS A 1226 54.03 -22.88 60.22
C LYS A 1226 53.93 -21.86 59.08
N ILE A 1227 53.13 -20.81 59.26
CA ILE A 1227 52.93 -19.75 58.25
C ILE A 1227 54.23 -18.97 58.00
N LEU A 1228 54.98 -18.64 59.05
CA LEU A 1228 56.28 -17.98 58.95
C LEU A 1228 57.36 -18.89 58.37
N SER A 1229 57.21 -20.22 58.44
CA SER A 1229 58.11 -21.17 57.76
C SER A 1229 57.76 -21.36 56.28
N SER A 1230 56.49 -21.20 55.88
CA SER A 1230 56.07 -21.24 54.48
C SER A 1230 56.35 -19.93 53.71
N LEU A 1231 56.60 -18.83 54.43
CA LEU A 1231 56.98 -17.55 53.84
C LEU A 1231 58.48 -17.45 53.49
N ASP A 1232 59.33 -18.30 54.10
CA ASP A 1232 60.78 -18.35 53.83
C ASP A 1232 61.12 -19.04 52.47
N SER A 1233 60.16 -19.67 51.79
CA SER A 1233 60.36 -20.27 50.46
C SER A 1233 60.21 -19.27 49.31
N GLN A 1234 60.82 -18.09 49.43
CA GLN A 1234 60.67 -16.96 48.50
C GLN A 1234 61.58 -17.00 47.25
N ASP A 1235 62.08 -18.16 46.85
CA ASP A 1235 62.92 -18.31 45.63
C ASP A 1235 62.14 -18.65 44.34
N THR A 1236 60.80 -18.75 44.37
CA THR A 1236 60.00 -19.14 43.19
C THR A 1236 59.13 -18.04 42.58
N LEU A 1237 59.14 -16.82 43.12
CA LEU A 1237 58.23 -15.73 42.69
C LEU A 1237 58.89 -14.62 41.85
N ASN A 1238 60.20 -14.69 41.59
CA ASN A 1238 60.92 -13.70 40.78
C ASN A 1238 61.13 -14.09 39.30
N GLN A 1239 60.60 -15.23 38.83
CA GLN A 1239 60.78 -15.68 37.43
C GLN A 1239 59.58 -15.47 36.49
N GLU A 1240 58.41 -15.04 36.98
CA GLU A 1240 57.19 -14.91 36.14
C GLU A 1240 56.66 -13.48 35.98
N PHE A 1241 57.42 -12.45 36.36
CA PHE A 1241 57.02 -11.04 36.18
C PHE A 1241 57.81 -10.30 35.10
N HIS A 1242 58.41 -11.03 34.15
CA HIS A 1242 59.15 -10.43 33.04
C HIS A 1242 58.58 -10.63 31.63
N ASP A 1243 57.44 -11.32 31.47
CA ASP A 1243 56.69 -11.33 30.20
C ASP A 1243 55.17 -11.15 30.45
N ASP A 1244 54.56 -10.35 29.58
CA ASP A 1244 53.17 -9.86 29.44
C ASP A 1244 52.69 -8.64 30.27
#